data_AF-G2LJZ5-F1
#
_entry.id   AF-G2LJZ5-F1
#
_cell.length_a   1.000
_cell.length_b   1.000
_cell.length_c   1.000
_cell.angle_alpha   90.00
_cell.angle_beta   90.00
_cell.angle_gamma   90.00
#
_symmetry.space_group_name_H-M   'P 1'
#
loop_
_entity.id
_entity.type
_entity.pdbx_description
1 polymer ?
#
loop_
_entity_poly.entity_id
_entity_poly.type
_entity_poly.pdbx_seq_one_letter_code
_entity_poly.pdbx_strand_id
1 'polypeptide(L)'
;MPHPVVDAIRNGAAPRAAKLAAANGLLPLAPDDNLLVLSTLVHDSDEEIRTAAQTSVTKLDPTVVLPIARDDRTDPAILSLLCTASTDPSITEAAVLNRATPDAAVEALALKTTQPHILEALTINQQRLIRRPALIEAILHNPHRTPEAERRAREVKAEFLEKEFGRRQVAGERAASTPEVPLKSAADLVPEAFVDTPPAIPSGPPPVTSTPSPAGPPAAPPSPPPVTAPTSSGVSAPPPPAKPLKLSKSPPVAMIQQGKAPRPAKLMVAQGKLPLAPEDLLFAQVLLTADADAEIAEAARASLATLDFNTLQPVVQNPETPEEVLHYLLLHPGLPERFGEQLLLHPALLDESVLEFVRQTTSGYLLEAVTINQQRLIRLPALLDAILENPASTFEAKRKAREVKTEFFEKELGAERVAREQKARAAKFAAVLDLPPMPDEAFEAEFQSVLAGFEAEVGQTFSDEAPSEADADADFEAMLAAVKSEEGIDLRQSSDPATKERLSIYQALARMSVKERIFAALKGGRDVRAILIRDSNRMVSTAVVKNPRISEAEIEAIANIKGINEDVLRIIAMNRAWVSNYAIMHNLVRNARCPLNFSMQFINRLQSRDLVNLTKSKSIPDALRQAANRLVAKRRETGG
;
A
#
# COMPACT_ATOMS: atom_id res chain seq x y z
N MET A 1 15.71 -7.20 42.87
CA MET A 1 16.35 -5.88 43.04
C MET A 1 17.72 -5.96 42.38
N PRO A 2 18.15 -4.95 41.60
CA PRO A 2 19.49 -4.95 41.02
C PRO A 2 20.53 -5.02 42.15
N HIS A 3 21.57 -5.81 41.95
CA HIS A 3 22.64 -5.96 42.93
C HIS A 3 23.40 -4.62 43.07
N PRO A 4 23.66 -4.11 44.29
CA PRO A 4 24.21 -2.75 44.50
C PRO A 4 25.57 -2.51 43.82
N VAL A 5 26.34 -3.59 43.62
CA VAL A 5 27.62 -3.54 42.89
C VAL A 5 27.42 -3.31 41.37
N VAL A 6 26.33 -3.82 40.79
CA VAL A 6 26.00 -3.62 39.36
C VAL A 6 25.68 -2.15 39.10
N ASP A 7 24.87 -1.55 39.97
CA ASP A 7 24.52 -0.13 39.87
C ASP A 7 25.74 0.78 40.07
N ALA A 8 26.63 0.43 41.01
CA ALA A 8 27.88 1.16 41.22
C ALA A 8 28.81 1.12 40.00
N ILE A 9 28.85 -0.01 39.28
CA ILE A 9 29.66 -0.13 38.05
C ILE A 9 29.04 0.67 36.91
N ARG A 10 27.72 0.57 36.71
CA ARG A 10 27.00 1.33 35.66
C ARG A 10 27.11 2.84 35.83
N ASN A 11 27.07 3.31 37.06
CA ASN A 11 27.17 4.74 37.39
C ASN A 11 28.62 5.24 37.46
N GLY A 12 29.62 4.38 37.20
CA GLY A 12 31.04 4.74 37.24
C GLY A 12 31.61 4.98 38.64
N ALA A 13 30.84 4.73 39.69
CA ALA A 13 31.23 4.93 41.09
C ALA A 13 32.03 3.76 41.68
N ALA A 14 32.11 2.62 40.98
CA ALA A 14 32.82 1.44 41.45
C ALA A 14 34.36 1.63 41.42
N PRO A 15 35.08 1.22 42.48
CA PRO A 15 36.54 1.29 42.53
C PRO A 15 37.18 0.34 41.51
N ARG A 16 38.39 0.70 41.06
CA ARG A 16 39.16 -0.05 40.04
C ARG A 16 39.26 -1.55 40.34
N ALA A 17 39.52 -1.92 41.60
CA ALA A 17 39.62 -3.31 42.03
C ALA A 17 38.30 -4.10 41.85
N ALA A 18 37.15 -3.46 42.12
CA ALA A 18 35.84 -4.10 41.92
C ALA A 18 35.50 -4.26 40.43
N LYS A 19 35.83 -3.27 39.60
CA LYS A 19 35.68 -3.37 38.15
C LYS A 19 36.56 -4.46 37.55
N LEU A 20 37.80 -4.59 38.00
CA LEU A 20 38.72 -5.64 37.54
C LEU A 20 38.26 -7.03 38.00
N ALA A 21 37.77 -7.17 39.24
CA ALA A 21 37.19 -8.43 39.73
C ALA A 21 35.94 -8.83 38.93
N ALA A 22 35.08 -7.86 38.59
CA ALA A 22 33.92 -8.06 37.74
C ALA A 22 34.31 -8.46 36.29
N ALA A 23 35.29 -7.78 35.70
CA ALA A 23 35.79 -8.07 34.37
C ALA A 23 36.37 -9.48 34.25
N ASN A 24 36.91 -10.05 35.34
CA ASN A 24 37.43 -11.41 35.41
C ASN A 24 36.37 -12.46 35.83
N GLY A 25 35.11 -12.06 36.07
CA GLY A 25 34.05 -12.98 36.48
C GLY A 25 34.21 -13.52 37.91
N LEU A 26 34.97 -12.84 38.78
CA LEU A 26 35.24 -13.28 40.16
C LEU A 26 34.16 -12.88 41.17
N LEU A 27 33.14 -12.13 40.74
CA LEU A 27 32.01 -11.73 41.58
C LEU A 27 30.87 -12.76 41.51
N PRO A 28 30.26 -13.14 42.64
CA PRO A 28 29.12 -14.05 42.67
C PRO A 28 27.82 -13.31 42.29
N LEU A 29 27.66 -12.99 41.01
CA LEU A 29 26.46 -12.36 40.46
C LEU A 29 25.62 -13.39 39.69
N ALA A 30 24.33 -13.08 39.53
CA ALA A 30 23.46 -13.82 38.63
C ALA A 30 23.96 -13.69 37.17
N PRO A 31 23.64 -14.65 36.28
CA PRO A 31 24.08 -14.61 34.89
C PRO A 31 23.71 -13.31 34.15
N ASP A 32 22.49 -12.81 34.35
CA ASP A 32 22.00 -11.57 33.73
C ASP A 32 22.79 -10.34 34.22
N ASP A 33 23.01 -10.25 35.53
CA ASP A 33 23.76 -9.18 36.17
C ASP A 33 25.24 -9.18 35.72
N ASN A 34 25.85 -10.37 35.57
CA ASN A 34 27.20 -10.52 35.05
C ASN A 34 27.30 -10.00 33.60
N LEU A 35 26.38 -10.40 32.73
CA LEU A 35 26.36 -9.94 31.33
C LEU A 35 26.14 -8.43 31.24
N LEU A 36 25.28 -7.88 32.09
CA LEU A 36 25.02 -6.44 32.15
C LEU A 36 26.28 -5.66 32.56
N VAL A 37 27.00 -6.15 33.57
CA VAL A 37 28.27 -5.56 34.00
C VAL A 37 29.33 -5.65 32.90
N LEU A 38 29.48 -6.81 32.26
CA LEU A 38 30.42 -6.99 31.14
C LEU A 38 30.10 -6.05 29.96
N SER A 39 28.82 -5.78 29.67
CA SER A 39 28.43 -4.86 28.60
C SER A 39 28.96 -3.43 28.81
N THR A 40 29.08 -3.02 30.07
CA THR A 40 29.63 -1.71 30.45
C THR A 40 31.16 -1.74 30.45
N LEU A 41 31.78 -2.80 30.99
CA LEU A 41 33.23 -2.88 31.17
C LEU A 41 34.02 -3.09 29.86
N VAL A 42 33.39 -3.66 28.82
CA VAL A 42 34.00 -3.77 27.47
C VAL A 42 34.33 -2.40 26.86
N HIS A 43 33.71 -1.32 27.36
CA HIS A 43 33.94 0.05 26.93
C HIS A 43 34.62 0.92 28.01
N ASP A 44 35.17 0.33 29.08
CA ASP A 44 35.79 1.08 30.18
C ASP A 44 37.05 1.84 29.71
N SER A 45 37.34 3.00 30.29
CA SER A 45 38.54 3.79 29.99
C SER A 45 39.85 3.05 30.26
N ASP A 46 39.89 2.16 31.26
CA ASP A 46 41.09 1.41 31.65
C ASP A 46 41.31 0.20 30.73
N GLU A 47 42.47 0.17 30.07
CA GLU A 47 42.85 -0.87 29.11
C GLU A 47 42.92 -2.27 29.75
N GLU A 48 43.37 -2.39 30.99
CA GLU A 48 43.45 -3.69 31.68
C GLU A 48 42.06 -4.24 31.99
N ILE A 49 41.10 -3.37 32.34
CA ILE A 49 39.73 -3.77 32.63
C ILE A 49 38.99 -4.13 31.33
N ARG A 50 39.18 -3.33 30.27
CA ARG A 50 38.60 -3.54 28.95
C ARG A 50 39.01 -4.90 28.37
N THR A 51 40.31 -5.19 28.40
CA THR A 51 40.88 -6.45 27.87
C THR A 51 40.46 -7.65 28.70
N ALA A 52 40.41 -7.54 30.03
CA ALA A 52 39.89 -8.59 30.90
C ALA A 52 38.40 -8.88 30.60
N ALA A 53 37.58 -7.83 30.45
CA ALA A 53 36.16 -7.98 30.14
C ALA A 53 35.95 -8.64 28.77
N GLN A 54 36.66 -8.20 27.73
CA GLN A 54 36.61 -8.82 26.40
C GLN A 54 37.02 -10.30 26.43
N THR A 55 38.05 -10.64 27.24
CA THR A 55 38.49 -12.02 27.42
C THR A 55 37.44 -12.88 28.13
N SER A 56 36.70 -12.32 29.08
CA SER A 56 35.61 -13.03 29.75
C SER A 56 34.40 -13.24 28.84
N VAL A 57 34.09 -12.27 27.98
CA VAL A 57 32.96 -12.38 27.05
C VAL A 57 33.20 -13.47 25.99
N THR A 58 34.44 -13.69 25.56
CA THR A 58 34.76 -14.79 24.63
C THR A 58 34.69 -16.18 25.27
N LYS A 59 34.66 -16.26 26.62
CA LYS A 59 34.61 -17.51 27.39
C LYS A 59 33.23 -17.81 27.97
N LEU A 60 32.18 -17.13 27.51
CA LEU A 60 30.81 -17.36 27.98
C LEU A 60 30.32 -18.75 27.60
N ASP A 61 29.65 -19.42 28.55
CA ASP A 61 29.03 -20.73 28.33
C ASP A 61 27.71 -20.58 27.54
N PRO A 62 27.59 -21.16 26.33
CA PRO A 62 26.38 -21.07 25.53
C PRO A 62 25.12 -21.61 26.23
N THR A 63 25.26 -22.61 27.10
CA THR A 63 24.11 -23.24 27.78
C THR A 63 23.41 -22.28 28.75
N VAL A 64 24.17 -21.35 29.35
CA VAL A 64 23.66 -20.36 30.29
C VAL A 64 23.16 -19.12 29.56
N VAL A 65 23.83 -18.71 28.47
CA VAL A 65 23.55 -17.45 27.76
C VAL A 65 22.39 -17.58 26.78
N LEU A 66 22.19 -18.75 26.15
CA LEU A 66 21.11 -18.95 25.15
C LEU A 66 19.70 -18.67 25.69
N PRO A 67 19.30 -19.14 26.89
CA PRO A 67 18.00 -18.79 27.47
C PRO A 67 17.81 -17.29 27.65
N ILE A 68 18.86 -16.58 28.07
CA ILE A 68 18.86 -15.13 28.31
C ILE A 68 18.74 -14.38 26.98
N ALA A 69 19.47 -14.82 25.94
CA ALA A 69 19.39 -14.23 24.62
C ALA A 69 18.00 -14.40 23.96
N ARG A 70 17.26 -15.45 24.33
CA ARG A 70 15.89 -15.73 23.84
C ARG A 70 14.78 -15.05 24.64
N ASP A 71 15.06 -14.57 25.85
CA ASP A 71 14.07 -13.87 26.67
C ASP A 71 13.86 -12.44 26.15
N ASP A 72 12.62 -12.11 25.83
CA ASP A 72 12.22 -10.79 25.34
C ASP A 72 12.29 -9.69 26.42
N ARG A 73 12.46 -10.08 27.70
CA ARG A 73 12.61 -9.16 28.83
C ARG A 73 14.07 -8.80 29.12
N THR A 74 15.01 -9.38 28.38
CA THR A 74 16.45 -9.15 28.56
C THR A 74 16.82 -7.70 28.26
N ASP A 75 17.76 -7.16 29.04
CA ASP A 75 18.22 -5.78 28.89
C ASP A 75 18.86 -5.57 27.50
N PRO A 76 18.51 -4.50 26.75
CA PRO A 76 19.06 -4.24 25.43
C PRO A 76 20.59 -4.12 25.38
N ALA A 77 21.23 -3.70 26.48
CA ALA A 77 22.68 -3.61 26.58
C ALA A 77 23.36 -5.00 26.56
N ILE A 78 22.72 -6.01 27.16
CA ILE A 78 23.18 -7.41 27.11
C ILE A 78 23.11 -7.91 25.66
N LEU A 79 21.97 -7.70 24.98
CA LEU A 79 21.79 -8.13 23.60
C LEU A 79 22.79 -7.43 22.65
N SER A 80 23.07 -6.15 22.88
CA SER A 80 24.10 -5.41 22.13
C SER A 80 25.51 -6.00 22.34
N LEU A 81 25.85 -6.40 23.57
CA LEU A 81 27.12 -7.09 23.84
C LEU A 81 27.21 -8.41 23.07
N LEU A 82 26.15 -9.24 23.11
CA LEU A 82 26.11 -10.53 22.42
C LEU A 82 26.25 -10.39 20.89
N CYS A 83 25.70 -9.32 20.30
CA CYS A 83 25.88 -9.04 18.86
C CYS A 83 27.30 -8.57 18.50
N THR A 84 28.02 -7.91 19.42
CA THR A 84 29.33 -7.30 19.11
C THR A 84 30.51 -8.20 19.45
N ALA A 85 30.36 -9.09 20.43
CA ALA A 85 31.46 -9.85 20.99
C ALA A 85 31.90 -11.07 20.17
N SER A 86 31.28 -11.33 19.01
CA SER A 86 31.64 -12.42 18.09
C SER A 86 31.77 -13.77 18.83
N THR A 87 30.73 -14.12 19.59
CA THR A 87 30.62 -15.38 20.36
C THR A 87 30.14 -16.54 19.49
N ASP A 88 29.76 -17.66 20.12
CA ASP A 88 29.11 -18.80 19.48
C ASP A 88 28.02 -18.34 18.48
N PRO A 89 27.99 -18.89 17.24
CA PRO A 89 26.98 -18.59 16.23
C PRO A 89 25.54 -18.64 16.75
N SER A 90 25.25 -19.63 17.59
CA SER A 90 23.91 -19.89 18.13
C SER A 90 23.43 -18.78 19.06
N ILE A 91 24.35 -18.20 19.84
CA ILE A 91 24.06 -17.06 20.73
C ILE A 91 23.81 -15.81 19.91
N THR A 92 24.64 -15.59 18.89
CA THR A 92 24.54 -14.42 18.01
C THR A 92 23.23 -14.45 17.22
N GLU A 93 22.83 -15.62 16.71
CA GLU A 93 21.54 -15.83 16.04
C GLU A 93 20.37 -15.56 17.00
N ALA A 94 20.39 -16.13 18.21
CA ALA A 94 19.35 -15.90 19.21
C ALA A 94 19.21 -14.42 19.58
N ALA A 95 20.34 -13.71 19.75
CA ALA A 95 20.35 -12.28 20.02
C ALA A 95 19.81 -11.46 18.83
N VAL A 96 20.09 -11.83 17.59
CA VAL A 96 19.55 -11.15 16.40
C VAL A 96 18.04 -11.34 16.27
N LEU A 97 17.53 -12.53 16.57
CA LEU A 97 16.11 -12.85 16.45
C LEU A 97 15.25 -12.21 17.57
N ASN A 98 15.86 -11.86 18.70
CA ASN A 98 15.17 -11.21 19.80
C ASN A 98 14.66 -9.80 19.41
N ARG A 99 13.41 -9.47 19.77
CA ARG A 99 12.79 -8.17 19.45
C ARG A 99 13.33 -6.99 20.26
N ALA A 100 13.91 -7.23 21.43
CA ALA A 100 14.47 -6.20 22.30
C ALA A 100 15.86 -5.72 21.84
N THR A 101 16.49 -6.43 20.89
CA THR A 101 17.85 -6.11 20.43
C THR A 101 17.90 -4.73 19.75
N PRO A 102 18.85 -3.85 20.10
CA PRO A 102 18.99 -2.55 19.47
C PRO A 102 19.35 -2.63 17.98
N ASP A 103 18.67 -1.85 17.13
CA ASP A 103 18.90 -1.86 15.67
C ASP A 103 20.34 -1.46 15.29
N ALA A 104 21.00 -0.61 16.09
CA ALA A 104 22.39 -0.20 15.88
C ALA A 104 23.39 -1.35 16.05
N ALA A 105 23.15 -2.25 17.01
CA ALA A 105 24.00 -3.42 17.25
C ALA A 105 23.86 -4.43 16.10
N VAL A 106 22.63 -4.61 15.62
CA VAL A 106 22.26 -5.47 14.50
C VAL A 106 22.91 -4.99 13.19
N GLU A 107 22.89 -3.69 12.92
CA GLU A 107 23.56 -3.09 11.75
C GLU A 107 25.09 -3.26 11.80
N ALA A 108 25.70 -2.99 12.96
CA ALA A 108 27.14 -3.19 13.14
C ALA A 108 27.57 -4.65 12.94
N LEU A 109 26.73 -5.60 13.37
CA LEU A 109 26.93 -7.03 13.14
C LEU A 109 26.74 -7.38 11.66
N ALA A 110 25.72 -6.87 10.99
CA ALA A 110 25.45 -7.12 9.57
C ALA A 110 26.62 -6.70 8.67
N LEU A 111 27.35 -5.64 9.00
CA LEU A 111 28.54 -5.19 8.26
C LEU A 111 29.78 -6.08 8.48
N LYS A 112 29.93 -6.65 9.69
CA LYS A 112 31.16 -7.33 10.13
C LYS A 112 31.09 -8.84 10.12
N THR A 113 29.88 -9.41 10.11
CA THR A 113 29.71 -10.87 10.22
C THR A 113 30.29 -11.58 9.02
N THR A 114 31.04 -12.65 9.27
CA THR A 114 31.55 -13.57 8.24
C THR A 114 30.65 -14.80 8.08
N GLN A 115 29.58 -14.90 8.88
CA GLN A 115 28.72 -16.07 8.96
C GLN A 115 27.45 -15.89 8.12
N PRO A 116 27.25 -16.69 7.06
CA PRO A 116 26.16 -16.45 6.11
C PRO A 116 24.75 -16.65 6.69
N HIS A 117 24.57 -17.63 7.60
CA HIS A 117 23.28 -17.92 8.23
C HIS A 117 22.76 -16.78 9.13
N ILE A 118 23.66 -15.98 9.72
CA ILE A 118 23.27 -14.79 10.50
C ILE A 118 22.66 -13.73 9.57
N LEU A 119 23.22 -13.53 8.38
CA LEU A 119 22.68 -12.61 7.37
C LEU A 119 21.30 -13.06 6.88
N GLU A 120 21.06 -14.36 6.77
CA GLU A 120 19.73 -14.89 6.49
C GLU A 120 18.75 -14.63 7.63
N ALA A 121 19.14 -14.93 8.88
CA ALA A 121 18.31 -14.67 10.06
C ALA A 121 17.91 -13.19 10.18
N LEU A 122 18.83 -12.27 9.86
CA LEU A 122 18.58 -10.83 9.80
C LEU A 122 17.47 -10.46 8.81
N THR A 123 17.36 -11.19 7.70
CA THR A 123 16.33 -10.93 6.68
C THR A 123 14.96 -11.54 7.00
N ILE A 124 14.87 -12.43 7.99
CA ILE A 124 13.57 -12.98 8.45
C ILE A 124 12.77 -11.90 9.18
N ASN A 125 13.44 -11.01 9.91
CA ASN A 125 12.77 -9.94 10.66
C ASN A 125 12.50 -8.70 9.78
N GLN A 126 11.48 -8.80 8.92
CA GLN A 126 11.11 -7.76 7.95
C GLN A 126 10.81 -6.40 8.61
N GLN A 127 10.24 -6.39 9.83
CA GLN A 127 9.95 -5.14 10.56
C GLN A 127 11.20 -4.32 10.85
N ARG A 128 12.33 -4.99 11.15
CA ARG A 128 13.62 -4.32 11.37
C ARG A 128 14.19 -3.73 10.08
N LEU A 129 14.10 -4.46 8.96
CA LEU A 129 14.55 -3.99 7.64
C LEU A 129 13.77 -2.74 7.19
N ILE A 130 12.45 -2.72 7.43
CA ILE A 130 11.60 -1.57 7.10
C ILE A 130 11.93 -0.36 7.99
N ARG A 131 12.13 -0.57 9.30
CA ARG A 131 12.39 0.52 10.25
C ARG A 131 13.76 1.17 10.02
N ARG A 132 14.77 0.41 9.59
CA ARG A 132 16.15 0.90 9.43
C ARG A 132 16.73 0.49 8.07
N PRO A 133 16.55 1.31 7.02
CA PRO A 133 17.05 1.03 5.67
C PRO A 133 18.56 0.82 5.57
N ALA A 134 19.34 1.45 6.46
CA ALA A 134 20.79 1.23 6.54
C ALA A 134 21.17 -0.24 6.77
N LEU A 135 20.31 -1.03 7.42
CA LEU A 135 20.50 -2.46 7.61
C LEU A 135 20.43 -3.24 6.29
N ILE A 136 19.54 -2.83 5.37
CA ILE A 136 19.44 -3.42 4.03
C ILE A 136 20.76 -3.18 3.28
N GLU A 137 21.27 -1.96 3.34
CA GLU A 137 22.54 -1.61 2.71
C GLU A 137 23.70 -2.39 3.35
N ALA A 138 23.72 -2.53 4.67
CA ALA A 138 24.72 -3.33 5.38
C ALA A 138 24.75 -4.80 4.92
N ILE A 139 23.58 -5.42 4.75
CA ILE A 139 23.47 -6.81 4.27
C ILE A 139 23.96 -6.92 2.81
N LEU A 140 23.61 -5.96 1.95
CA LEU A 140 24.00 -5.99 0.53
C LEU A 140 25.50 -5.72 0.31
N HIS A 141 26.13 -4.91 1.16
CA HIS A 141 27.56 -4.62 1.10
C HIS A 141 28.42 -5.72 1.74
N ASN A 142 27.85 -6.61 2.54
CA ASN A 142 28.61 -7.69 3.16
C ASN A 142 29.07 -8.72 2.10
N PRO A 143 30.37 -9.06 2.02
CA PRO A 143 30.90 -10.03 1.05
C PRO A 143 30.43 -11.48 1.29
N HIS A 144 29.96 -11.81 2.50
CA HIS A 144 29.51 -13.14 2.90
C HIS A 144 27.98 -13.33 2.81
N ARG A 145 27.26 -12.39 2.19
CA ARG A 145 25.80 -12.48 2.00
C ARG A 145 25.42 -13.69 1.15
N THR A 146 24.32 -14.34 1.53
CA THR A 146 23.76 -15.45 0.75
C THR A 146 22.82 -14.93 -0.35
N PRO A 147 22.55 -15.73 -1.39
CA PRO A 147 21.59 -15.37 -2.43
C PRO A 147 20.19 -15.11 -1.86
N GLU A 148 19.76 -15.87 -0.84
CA GLU A 148 18.46 -15.70 -0.21
C GLU A 148 18.40 -14.41 0.62
N ALA A 149 19.46 -14.08 1.38
CA ALA A 149 19.55 -12.81 2.10
C ALA A 149 19.56 -11.61 1.14
N GLU A 150 20.31 -11.70 0.03
CA GLU A 150 20.35 -10.66 -1.01
C GLU A 150 18.98 -10.47 -1.67
N ARG A 151 18.30 -11.57 -2.02
CA ARG A 151 16.96 -11.55 -2.60
C ARG A 151 15.96 -10.85 -1.68
N ARG A 152 15.86 -11.29 -0.42
CA ARG A 152 14.91 -10.72 0.55
C ARG A 152 15.22 -9.26 0.87
N ALA A 153 16.50 -8.89 1.01
CA ALA A 153 16.89 -7.50 1.25
C ALA A 153 16.50 -6.59 0.08
N ARG A 154 16.67 -7.04 -1.18
CA ARG A 154 16.24 -6.29 -2.38
C ARG A 154 14.72 -6.24 -2.53
N GLU A 155 14.02 -7.33 -2.27
CA GLU A 155 12.55 -7.38 -2.30
C GLU A 155 11.97 -6.33 -1.34
N VAL A 156 12.43 -6.32 -0.07
CA VAL A 156 11.98 -5.33 0.92
C VAL A 156 12.33 -3.89 0.49
N LYS A 157 13.52 -3.68 -0.11
CA LYS A 157 13.92 -2.36 -0.64
C LYS A 157 13.00 -1.89 -1.78
N ALA A 158 12.71 -2.77 -2.74
CA ALA A 158 11.87 -2.45 -3.90
C ALA A 158 10.41 -2.23 -3.49
N GLU A 159 9.88 -3.07 -2.61
CA GLU A 159 8.47 -3.02 -2.21
C GLU A 159 8.12 -1.85 -1.31
N PHE A 160 9.00 -1.48 -0.38
CA PHE A 160 8.67 -0.50 0.66
C PHE A 160 9.41 0.83 0.53
N LEU A 161 10.60 0.87 -0.10
CA LEU A 161 11.31 2.14 -0.26
C LEU A 161 11.04 2.71 -1.65
N GLU A 162 11.24 1.94 -2.71
CA GLU A 162 11.12 2.46 -4.07
C GLU A 162 9.66 2.73 -4.47
N LYS A 163 8.71 1.85 -4.10
CA LYS A 163 7.27 2.07 -4.37
C LYS A 163 6.62 3.14 -3.49
N GLU A 164 7.09 3.36 -2.25
CA GLU A 164 6.59 4.46 -1.39
C GLU A 164 7.12 5.82 -1.85
N PHE A 165 8.41 5.92 -2.19
CA PHE A 165 9.00 7.14 -2.75
C PHE A 165 8.40 7.49 -4.11
N GLY A 166 8.20 6.51 -4.99
CA GLY A 166 7.51 6.72 -6.27
C GLY A 166 6.08 7.23 -6.09
N ARG A 167 5.31 6.65 -5.15
CA ARG A 167 3.95 7.14 -4.82
C ARG A 167 3.97 8.57 -4.26
N ARG A 168 4.94 8.91 -3.41
CA ARG A 168 5.10 10.27 -2.85
C ARG A 168 5.53 11.31 -3.89
N GLN A 169 6.41 10.92 -4.82
CA GLN A 169 6.90 11.80 -5.88
C GLN A 169 5.80 12.07 -6.91
N VAL A 170 5.06 11.04 -7.32
CA VAL A 170 3.89 11.19 -8.21
C VAL A 170 2.76 11.99 -7.53
N ALA A 171 2.56 11.83 -6.21
CA ALA A 171 1.61 12.65 -5.45
C ALA A 171 2.09 14.12 -5.32
N GLY A 172 3.39 14.35 -5.15
CA GLY A 172 3.99 15.68 -5.11
C GLY A 172 3.96 16.40 -6.46
N GLU A 173 4.21 15.67 -7.55
CA GLU A 173 4.12 16.18 -8.93
C GLU A 173 2.67 16.48 -9.33
N ARG A 174 1.71 15.63 -8.95
CA ARG A 174 0.27 15.90 -9.12
C ARG A 174 -0.25 17.05 -8.25
N ALA A 175 0.36 17.30 -7.09
CA ALA A 175 0.05 18.46 -6.25
C ALA A 175 0.69 19.76 -6.78
N ALA A 176 1.82 19.67 -7.47
CA ALA A 176 2.50 20.79 -8.11
C ALA A 176 1.85 21.20 -9.45
N SER A 177 1.17 20.28 -10.15
CA SER A 177 0.29 20.62 -11.27
C SER A 177 -1.05 21.14 -10.74
N THR A 178 -1.14 22.44 -10.51
CA THR A 178 -2.41 23.13 -10.20
C THR A 178 -3.39 22.92 -11.36
N PRO A 179 -4.69 22.65 -11.12
CA PRO A 179 -5.68 22.55 -12.19
C PRO A 179 -5.86 23.90 -12.89
N GLU A 180 -6.03 23.85 -14.21
CA GLU A 180 -6.31 25.00 -15.07
C GLU A 180 -7.43 25.87 -14.49
N VAL A 181 -7.14 27.17 -14.41
CA VAL A 181 -8.11 28.22 -14.07
C VAL A 181 -9.25 28.17 -15.09
N PRO A 182 -10.53 28.13 -14.69
CA PRO A 182 -11.63 28.20 -15.64
C PRO A 182 -11.62 29.58 -16.31
N LEU A 183 -11.66 29.58 -17.64
CA LEU A 183 -11.79 30.76 -18.50
C LEU A 183 -12.94 31.65 -17.99
N LYS A 184 -12.61 32.90 -17.63
CA LYS A 184 -13.61 33.94 -17.35
C LYS A 184 -14.43 34.22 -18.61
N SER A 185 -15.75 34.24 -18.47
CA SER A 185 -16.68 34.57 -19.56
C SER A 185 -16.53 36.02 -20.02
N ALA A 186 -16.82 36.26 -21.29
CA ALA A 186 -16.60 37.50 -22.04
C ALA A 186 -17.50 38.71 -21.66
N ALA A 187 -17.86 38.86 -20.38
CA ALA A 187 -18.75 39.93 -19.90
C ALA A 187 -18.05 41.12 -19.22
N ASP A 188 -16.75 41.05 -18.92
CA ASP A 188 -16.04 42.10 -18.15
C ASP A 188 -15.12 43.00 -19.00
N LEU A 189 -15.34 43.10 -20.31
CA LEU A 189 -14.60 44.03 -21.17
C LEU A 189 -15.41 45.30 -21.44
N VAL A 190 -15.24 46.33 -20.59
CA VAL A 190 -15.43 47.73 -20.98
C VAL A 190 -14.30 48.59 -20.37
N PRO A 191 -13.61 49.44 -21.15
CA PRO A 191 -12.47 50.23 -20.70
C PRO A 191 -12.88 51.68 -20.39
N GLU A 192 -12.36 52.28 -19.32
CA GLU A 192 -12.21 53.74 -19.25
C GLU A 192 -10.89 54.12 -18.59
N ALA A 193 -10.24 55.09 -19.22
CA ALA A 193 -8.93 55.61 -18.89
C ALA A 193 -9.07 57.04 -18.31
N PHE A 194 -7.93 57.53 -17.80
CA PHE A 194 -7.49 58.93 -17.67
C PHE A 194 -7.39 59.58 -16.24
N VAL A 195 -6.11 59.68 -15.80
CA VAL A 195 -5.37 60.79 -15.11
C VAL A 195 -5.66 61.01 -13.59
N ASP A 196 -4.72 61.29 -12.67
CA ASP A 196 -3.39 61.92 -12.71
C ASP A 196 -2.57 61.56 -11.44
N THR A 197 -1.25 61.70 -11.51
CA THR A 197 -0.27 61.65 -10.39
C THR A 197 0.52 62.99 -10.38
N PRO A 198 1.53 63.31 -9.53
CA PRO A 198 1.97 62.92 -8.17
C PRO A 198 2.41 64.21 -7.37
N PRO A 199 3.54 64.34 -6.58
CA PRO A 199 4.41 63.44 -5.79
C PRO A 199 4.87 63.97 -4.37
N ALA A 200 5.72 63.14 -3.70
CA ALA A 200 6.95 63.48 -2.92
C ALA A 200 6.88 63.68 -1.38
N ILE A 201 7.83 63.31 -0.49
CA ILE A 201 9.11 62.55 -0.40
C ILE A 201 9.49 62.48 1.14
N PRO A 202 10.43 61.60 1.60
CA PRO A 202 10.62 61.16 3.00
C PRO A 202 11.89 61.70 3.72
N SER A 203 12.13 61.36 5.00
CA SER A 203 13.46 61.20 5.65
C SER A 203 13.37 60.79 7.15
N GLY A 204 14.35 59.98 7.64
CA GLY A 204 14.50 59.45 9.03
C GLY A 204 15.33 60.38 9.94
N PRO A 205 16.31 59.94 10.78
CA PRO A 205 16.63 58.66 11.46
C PRO A 205 16.90 58.87 13.02
N PRO A 206 17.46 57.91 13.80
CA PRO A 206 17.51 57.91 15.30
C PRO A 206 18.89 58.21 15.93
N PRO A 207 19.01 58.27 17.28
CA PRO A 207 20.23 57.71 17.93
C PRO A 207 20.10 57.06 19.34
N VAL A 208 20.83 55.94 19.49
CA VAL A 208 21.78 55.43 20.54
C VAL A 208 21.63 55.61 22.08
N THR A 209 21.58 54.45 22.77
CA THR A 209 22.39 53.88 23.89
C THR A 209 22.84 54.69 25.13
N SER A 210 22.58 54.14 26.33
CA SER A 210 23.58 53.98 27.44
C SER A 210 23.06 53.08 28.60
N THR A 211 23.80 52.02 28.94
CA THR A 211 23.86 51.29 30.24
C THR A 211 25.07 51.83 31.07
N PRO A 212 25.43 51.43 32.34
CA PRO A 212 25.01 50.27 33.18
C PRO A 212 24.94 50.46 34.75
N SER A 213 24.37 49.44 35.45
CA SER A 213 24.71 48.85 36.81
C SER A 213 24.78 49.67 38.13
N PRO A 214 24.79 49.04 39.35
CA PRO A 214 24.25 47.74 39.82
C PRO A 214 23.57 47.75 41.24
N ALA A 215 22.94 46.60 41.58
CA ALA A 215 22.81 45.95 42.90
C ALA A 215 21.86 46.47 44.01
N GLY A 216 20.83 45.66 44.32
CA GLY A 216 20.08 45.60 45.59
C GLY A 216 18.99 44.50 45.55
N PRO A 217 18.79 43.69 46.62
CA PRO A 217 18.09 42.38 46.60
C PRO A 217 16.55 42.47 46.58
N PRO A 218 15.82 41.35 46.33
CA PRO A 218 14.46 41.38 45.80
C PRO A 218 13.40 41.60 46.88
N ALA A 219 12.49 42.55 46.63
CA ALA A 219 11.23 42.66 47.34
C ALA A 219 10.17 41.77 46.65
N ALA A 220 9.40 41.07 47.48
CA ALA A 220 8.37 40.12 47.09
C ALA A 220 7.32 40.71 46.12
N PRO A 221 6.83 39.94 45.13
CA PRO A 221 5.71 40.37 44.30
C PRO A 221 4.39 40.36 45.10
N PRO A 222 3.48 41.31 44.82
CA PRO A 222 2.18 41.39 45.48
C PRO A 222 1.28 40.21 45.10
N SER A 223 0.49 39.78 46.08
CA SER A 223 -0.54 38.75 45.98
C SER A 223 -1.50 39.05 44.82
N PRO A 224 -1.86 38.07 43.98
CA PRO A 224 -2.89 38.25 42.97
C PRO A 224 -4.28 38.40 43.62
N PRO A 225 -5.19 39.20 43.05
CA PRO A 225 -6.56 39.35 43.53
C PRO A 225 -7.32 38.01 43.44
N PRO A 226 -8.35 37.81 44.29
CA PRO A 226 -9.04 36.53 44.38
C PRO A 226 -9.69 36.18 43.03
N VAL A 227 -9.33 34.99 42.54
CA VAL A 227 -9.91 34.34 41.38
C VAL A 227 -11.41 34.16 41.64
N THR A 228 -12.23 34.92 40.92
CA THR A 228 -13.64 34.62 40.75
C THR A 228 -13.78 33.23 40.16
N ALA A 229 -14.44 32.34 40.89
CA ALA A 229 -14.78 30.99 40.47
C ALA A 229 -15.41 31.02 39.07
N PRO A 230 -15.03 30.14 38.14
CA PRO A 230 -15.80 29.94 36.93
C PRO A 230 -17.18 29.40 37.35
N THR A 231 -18.19 30.21 37.06
CA THR A 231 -19.59 29.81 36.97
C THR A 231 -19.70 28.46 36.28
N SER A 232 -20.41 27.53 36.94
CA SER A 232 -20.80 26.22 36.44
C SER A 232 -21.39 26.32 35.04
N SER A 233 -20.61 25.97 34.02
CA SER A 233 -21.14 25.59 32.72
C SER A 233 -21.96 24.32 32.93
N GLY A 234 -23.26 24.39 32.59
CA GLY A 234 -24.22 23.32 32.79
C GLY A 234 -23.74 22.01 32.17
N VAL A 235 -23.65 20.98 33.00
CA VAL A 235 -23.54 19.59 32.55
C VAL A 235 -24.89 19.24 31.92
N SER A 236 -24.98 19.33 30.59
CA SER A 236 -26.14 18.82 29.86
C SER A 236 -26.09 17.30 29.90
N ALA A 237 -27.15 16.67 30.41
CA ALA A 237 -27.34 15.23 30.31
C ALA A 237 -27.33 14.79 28.83
N PRO A 238 -26.81 13.58 28.52
CA PRO A 238 -26.86 13.04 27.17
C PRO A 238 -28.33 12.95 26.70
N PRO A 239 -28.63 13.30 25.43
CA PRO A 239 -29.99 13.19 24.89
C PRO A 239 -30.44 11.72 24.84
N PRO A 240 -31.74 11.43 25.09
CA PRO A 240 -32.23 10.05 25.02
C PRO A 240 -32.15 9.51 23.58
N PRO A 241 -31.92 8.19 23.39
CA PRO A 241 -31.80 7.59 22.06
C PRO A 241 -33.11 7.67 21.26
N ALA A 242 -33.00 7.88 19.96
CA ALA A 242 -34.12 8.20 19.05
C ALA A 242 -35.04 7.01 18.64
N LYS A 243 -34.92 5.83 19.28
CA LYS A 243 -35.75 4.64 18.98
C LYS A 243 -36.99 4.58 19.87
N PRO A 244 -38.13 4.02 19.40
CA PRO A 244 -39.32 3.83 20.23
C PRO A 244 -39.03 2.81 21.34
N LEU A 245 -39.17 3.28 22.58
CA LEU A 245 -38.85 2.55 23.81
C LEU A 245 -39.71 1.28 23.94
N LYS A 246 -39.09 0.13 24.22
CA LYS A 246 -39.82 -1.09 24.62
C LYS A 246 -40.50 -0.84 25.97
N LEU A 247 -41.76 -1.26 26.14
CA LEU A 247 -42.48 -1.06 27.40
C LEU A 247 -41.85 -1.92 28.50
N SER A 248 -41.49 -1.32 29.63
CA SER A 248 -40.90 -2.07 30.74
C SER A 248 -41.91 -3.07 31.33
N LYS A 249 -41.40 -4.21 31.83
CA LYS A 249 -42.22 -5.26 32.48
C LYS A 249 -42.72 -4.83 33.87
N SER A 250 -42.13 -3.80 34.46
CA SER A 250 -42.45 -3.26 35.78
C SER A 250 -43.63 -2.25 35.72
N PRO A 251 -44.77 -2.54 36.39
CA PRO A 251 -45.96 -1.66 36.37
C PRO A 251 -45.73 -0.17 36.70
N PRO A 252 -44.90 0.22 37.69
CA PRO A 252 -44.67 1.63 38.01
C PRO A 252 -43.87 2.38 36.94
N VAL A 253 -42.94 1.71 36.27
CA VAL A 253 -42.11 2.29 35.20
C VAL A 253 -42.92 2.42 33.91
N ALA A 254 -43.78 1.44 33.61
CA ALA A 254 -44.73 1.52 32.49
C ALA A 254 -45.69 2.72 32.64
N MET A 255 -46.10 3.06 33.87
CA MET A 255 -46.94 4.25 34.13
C MET A 255 -46.20 5.57 33.87
N ILE A 256 -44.88 5.62 34.13
CA ILE A 256 -44.04 6.79 33.83
C ILE A 256 -43.84 6.91 32.31
N GLN A 257 -43.52 5.81 31.63
CA GLN A 257 -43.35 5.74 30.18
C GLN A 257 -44.64 6.14 29.43
N GLN A 258 -45.81 5.82 29.97
CA GLN A 258 -47.11 6.21 29.44
C GLN A 258 -47.55 7.63 29.84
N GLY A 259 -46.77 8.35 30.64
CA GLY A 259 -47.09 9.71 31.11
C GLY A 259 -48.25 9.79 32.11
N LYS A 260 -48.71 8.66 32.66
CA LYS A 260 -49.86 8.56 33.59
C LYS A 260 -49.46 8.61 35.06
N ALA A 261 -48.16 8.63 35.36
CA ALA A 261 -47.66 8.68 36.73
C ALA A 261 -47.94 10.06 37.39
N PRO A 262 -48.48 10.09 38.61
CA PRO A 262 -48.76 11.34 39.32
C PRO A 262 -47.46 12.06 39.73
N ARG A 263 -47.49 13.40 39.75
CA ARG A 263 -46.33 14.27 40.04
C ARG A 263 -45.52 13.85 41.28
N PRO A 264 -46.13 13.50 42.44
CA PRO A 264 -45.38 13.08 43.63
C PRO A 264 -44.60 11.78 43.41
N ALA A 265 -45.15 10.83 42.64
CA ALA A 265 -44.48 9.57 42.33
C ALA A 265 -43.28 9.79 41.40
N LYS A 266 -43.43 10.64 40.38
CA LYS A 266 -42.31 11.02 39.49
C LYS A 266 -41.17 11.67 40.27
N LEU A 267 -41.48 12.58 41.18
CA LEU A 267 -40.48 13.25 42.03
C LEU A 267 -39.77 12.26 42.97
N MET A 268 -40.49 11.31 43.56
CA MET A 268 -39.88 10.25 44.39
C MET A 268 -38.93 9.34 43.60
N VAL A 269 -39.27 9.01 42.35
CA VAL A 269 -38.41 8.23 41.45
C VAL A 269 -37.19 9.04 41.02
N ALA A 270 -37.39 10.31 40.63
CA ALA A 270 -36.31 11.23 40.29
C ALA A 270 -35.28 11.33 41.42
N GLN A 271 -35.73 11.35 42.69
CA GLN A 271 -34.86 11.36 43.88
C GLN A 271 -34.30 10.00 44.30
N GLY A 272 -34.66 8.90 43.63
CA GLY A 272 -34.20 7.55 43.97
C GLY A 272 -34.80 6.96 45.27
N LYS A 273 -35.92 7.49 45.75
CA LYS A 273 -36.55 7.09 47.03
C LYS A 273 -37.59 5.98 46.91
N LEU A 274 -37.91 5.54 45.70
CA LEU A 274 -38.89 4.49 45.47
C LEU A 274 -38.21 3.11 45.49
N PRO A 275 -38.72 2.10 46.23
CA PRO A 275 -38.12 0.78 46.29
C PRO A 275 -38.43 -0.01 45.01
N LEU A 276 -37.63 0.22 43.97
CA LEU A 276 -37.63 -0.54 42.71
C LEU A 276 -36.34 -1.34 42.57
N ALA A 277 -36.33 -2.29 41.63
CA ALA A 277 -35.09 -2.91 41.18
C ALA A 277 -34.14 -1.83 40.62
N PRO A 278 -32.82 -1.97 40.78
CA PRO A 278 -31.86 -0.93 40.41
C PRO A 278 -31.93 -0.56 38.91
N GLU A 279 -32.14 -1.54 38.03
CA GLU A 279 -32.33 -1.36 36.60
C GLU A 279 -33.62 -0.58 36.24
N ASP A 280 -34.74 -0.91 36.89
CA ASP A 280 -36.02 -0.24 36.72
C ASP A 280 -35.97 1.22 37.23
N LEU A 281 -35.29 1.44 38.35
CA LEU A 281 -35.09 2.76 38.95
C LEU A 281 -34.23 3.64 38.05
N LEU A 282 -33.10 3.12 37.57
CA LEU A 282 -32.23 3.84 36.63
C LEU A 282 -32.95 4.15 35.33
N PHE A 283 -33.66 3.19 34.75
CA PHE A 283 -34.42 3.40 33.53
C PHE A 283 -35.47 4.49 33.71
N ALA A 284 -36.25 4.45 34.81
CA ALA A 284 -37.23 5.48 35.09
C ALA A 284 -36.60 6.86 35.34
N GLN A 285 -35.43 6.94 36.00
CA GLN A 285 -34.69 8.18 36.18
C GLN A 285 -34.19 8.74 34.84
N VAL A 286 -33.64 7.89 33.96
CA VAL A 286 -33.18 8.28 32.62
C VAL A 286 -34.34 8.86 31.81
N LEU A 287 -35.53 8.24 31.85
CA LEU A 287 -36.74 8.79 31.20
C LEU A 287 -37.15 10.15 31.76
N LEU A 288 -37.07 10.32 33.09
CA LEU A 288 -37.47 11.57 33.75
C LEU A 288 -36.51 12.72 33.49
N THR A 289 -35.29 12.49 32.97
CA THR A 289 -34.37 13.58 32.56
C THR A 289 -34.93 14.46 31.44
N ALA A 290 -35.91 13.96 30.69
CA ALA A 290 -36.61 14.66 29.63
C ALA A 290 -38.08 15.00 29.98
N ASP A 291 -38.47 14.94 31.26
CA ASP A 291 -39.83 15.29 31.70
C ASP A 291 -40.14 16.77 31.45
N ALA A 292 -41.41 17.10 31.23
CA ALA A 292 -41.88 18.46 31.00
C ALA A 292 -41.78 19.35 32.26
N ASP A 293 -41.82 18.74 33.46
CA ASP A 293 -41.61 19.45 34.72
C ASP A 293 -40.10 19.61 34.99
N ALA A 294 -39.62 20.86 34.98
CA ALA A 294 -38.22 21.20 35.16
C ALA A 294 -37.66 20.72 36.52
N GLU A 295 -38.46 20.73 37.58
CA GLU A 295 -38.04 20.28 38.91
C GLU A 295 -37.78 18.76 38.93
N ILE A 296 -38.62 17.99 38.22
CA ILE A 296 -38.50 16.54 38.12
C ILE A 296 -37.28 16.18 37.26
N ALA A 297 -37.11 16.86 36.13
CA ALA A 297 -36.00 16.63 35.23
C ALA A 297 -34.65 16.98 35.87
N GLU A 298 -34.57 18.08 36.63
CA GLU A 298 -33.37 18.47 37.37
C GLU A 298 -33.06 17.50 38.51
N ALA A 299 -34.08 17.08 39.28
CA ALA A 299 -33.91 16.08 40.33
C ALA A 299 -33.38 14.74 39.77
N ALA A 300 -33.90 14.29 38.63
CA ALA A 300 -33.44 13.06 37.98
C ALA A 300 -31.99 13.17 37.51
N ARG A 301 -31.60 14.29 36.88
CA ARG A 301 -30.20 14.54 36.48
C ARG A 301 -29.26 14.61 37.68
N ALA A 302 -29.67 15.27 38.75
CA ALA A 302 -28.89 15.36 39.99
C ALA A 302 -28.64 13.98 40.60
N SER A 303 -29.67 13.13 40.68
CA SER A 303 -29.52 11.76 41.18
C SER A 303 -28.66 10.88 40.27
N LEU A 304 -28.77 11.03 38.95
CA LEU A 304 -27.95 10.28 37.98
C LEU A 304 -26.49 10.77 37.90
N ALA A 305 -26.19 12.01 38.32
CA ALA A 305 -24.82 12.52 38.36
C ALA A 305 -24.01 11.97 39.55
N THR A 306 -24.69 11.56 40.62
CA THR A 306 -24.07 11.05 41.86
C THR A 306 -24.11 9.53 41.97
N LEU A 307 -24.13 8.81 40.84
CA LEU A 307 -24.21 7.36 40.83
C LEU A 307 -22.93 6.71 41.38
N ASP A 308 -23.11 5.71 42.26
CA ASP A 308 -22.03 4.83 42.71
C ASP A 308 -21.97 3.57 41.84
N PHE A 309 -21.01 3.56 40.91
CA PHE A 309 -20.80 2.45 39.97
C PHE A 309 -20.55 1.09 40.65
N ASN A 310 -20.07 1.06 41.90
CA ASN A 310 -19.86 -0.20 42.62
C ASN A 310 -21.17 -0.94 42.90
N THR A 311 -22.27 -0.19 43.05
CA THR A 311 -23.61 -0.75 43.30
C THR A 311 -24.31 -1.20 42.02
N LEU A 312 -23.80 -0.81 40.85
CA LEU A 312 -24.42 -1.05 39.54
C LEU A 312 -23.93 -2.32 38.85
N GLN A 313 -23.08 -3.11 39.51
CA GLN A 313 -22.61 -4.40 39.00
C GLN A 313 -23.74 -5.34 38.55
N PRO A 314 -24.87 -5.48 39.28
CA PRO A 314 -25.98 -6.32 38.85
C PRO A 314 -26.65 -5.86 37.54
N VAL A 315 -26.63 -4.54 37.28
CA VAL A 315 -27.25 -3.93 36.09
C VAL A 315 -26.47 -4.28 34.83
N VAL A 316 -25.14 -4.32 34.89
CA VAL A 316 -24.30 -4.73 33.74
C VAL A 316 -24.26 -6.24 33.54
N GLN A 317 -24.52 -7.02 34.60
CA GLN A 317 -24.60 -8.48 34.49
C GLN A 317 -25.93 -8.97 33.92
N ASN A 318 -26.99 -8.17 34.02
CA ASN A 318 -28.30 -8.53 33.51
C ASN A 318 -28.39 -8.33 31.99
N PRO A 319 -28.50 -9.41 31.18
CA PRO A 319 -28.58 -9.28 29.73
C PRO A 319 -29.87 -8.61 29.23
N GLU A 320 -30.92 -8.54 30.07
CA GLU A 320 -32.19 -7.85 29.76
C GLU A 320 -32.18 -6.36 30.12
N THR A 321 -31.05 -5.80 30.56
CA THR A 321 -30.96 -4.37 30.91
C THR A 321 -31.35 -3.49 29.73
N PRO A 322 -32.21 -2.47 29.94
CA PRO A 322 -32.65 -1.56 28.88
C PRO A 322 -31.48 -0.84 28.18
N GLU A 323 -31.60 -0.70 26.86
CA GLU A 323 -30.58 -0.12 25.98
C GLU A 323 -30.28 1.34 26.36
N GLU A 324 -31.28 2.06 26.87
CA GLU A 324 -31.23 3.46 27.31
C GLU A 324 -30.41 3.63 28.58
N VAL A 325 -30.52 2.67 29.52
CA VAL A 325 -29.71 2.67 30.74
C VAL A 325 -28.25 2.44 30.37
N LEU A 326 -27.98 1.48 29.49
CA LEU A 326 -26.61 1.18 29.03
C LEU A 326 -26.01 2.37 28.25
N HIS A 327 -26.78 3.02 27.39
CA HIS A 327 -26.38 4.25 26.69
C HIS A 327 -26.00 5.36 27.67
N TYR A 328 -26.87 5.64 28.65
CA TYR A 328 -26.62 6.69 29.64
C TYR A 328 -25.38 6.38 30.50
N LEU A 329 -25.22 5.14 30.96
CA LEU A 329 -24.07 4.74 31.76
C LEU A 329 -22.76 4.83 30.98
N LEU A 330 -22.76 4.47 29.69
CA LEU A 330 -21.57 4.53 28.84
C LEU A 330 -21.08 5.97 28.60
N LEU A 331 -21.99 6.93 28.45
CA LEU A 331 -21.67 8.34 28.22
C LEU A 331 -21.47 9.13 29.53
N HIS A 332 -21.53 8.47 30.69
CA HIS A 332 -21.37 9.17 31.97
C HIS A 332 -19.93 9.68 32.14
N PRO A 333 -19.71 10.96 32.51
CA PRO A 333 -18.38 11.57 32.57
C PRO A 333 -17.45 10.94 33.62
N GLY A 334 -18.03 10.33 34.66
CA GLY A 334 -17.30 9.66 35.73
C GLY A 334 -17.12 8.14 35.55
N LEU A 335 -17.29 7.62 34.33
CA LEU A 335 -17.25 6.17 34.06
C LEU A 335 -15.88 5.55 34.42
N PRO A 336 -15.84 4.59 35.37
CA PRO A 336 -14.60 3.85 35.66
C PRO A 336 -14.22 2.91 34.52
N GLU A 337 -12.93 2.81 34.18
CA GLU A 337 -12.44 2.00 33.05
C GLU A 337 -12.86 0.52 33.14
N ARG A 338 -12.81 -0.08 34.33
CA ARG A 338 -13.23 -1.47 34.55
C ARG A 338 -14.73 -1.69 34.30
N PHE A 339 -15.55 -0.71 34.66
CA PHE A 339 -16.99 -0.78 34.45
C PHE A 339 -17.34 -0.52 32.98
N GLY A 340 -16.65 0.45 32.35
CA GLY A 340 -16.79 0.75 30.93
C GLY A 340 -16.45 -0.44 30.03
N GLU A 341 -15.40 -1.20 30.34
CA GLU A 341 -15.07 -2.42 29.61
C GLU A 341 -16.21 -3.45 29.66
N GLN A 342 -16.82 -3.66 30.83
CA GLN A 342 -17.96 -4.58 30.97
C GLN A 342 -19.20 -4.09 30.20
N LEU A 343 -19.45 -2.79 30.19
CA LEU A 343 -20.52 -2.20 29.37
C LEU A 343 -20.28 -2.43 27.87
N LEU A 344 -19.06 -2.21 27.38
CA LEU A 344 -18.70 -2.39 25.97
C LEU A 344 -18.85 -3.85 25.49
N LEU A 345 -18.70 -4.81 26.41
CA LEU A 345 -18.92 -6.24 26.16
C LEU A 345 -20.40 -6.65 26.27
N HIS A 346 -21.28 -5.76 26.74
CA HIS A 346 -22.69 -6.09 26.96
C HIS A 346 -23.44 -6.34 25.64
N PRO A 347 -24.23 -7.43 25.53
CA PRO A 347 -24.90 -7.79 24.27
C PRO A 347 -26.00 -6.80 23.86
N ALA A 348 -26.70 -6.19 24.81
CA ALA A 348 -27.78 -5.23 24.54
C ALA A 348 -27.26 -3.79 24.29
N LEU A 349 -25.95 -3.54 24.33
CA LEU A 349 -25.42 -2.21 24.06
C LEU A 349 -25.53 -1.88 22.56
N LEU A 350 -26.09 -0.71 22.24
CA LEU A 350 -26.27 -0.22 20.88
C LEU A 350 -24.95 0.23 20.23
N ASP A 351 -24.80 -0.07 18.93
CA ASP A 351 -23.60 0.29 18.17
C ASP A 351 -23.48 1.82 18.02
N GLU A 352 -24.59 2.54 17.94
CA GLU A 352 -24.63 4.01 17.90
C GLU A 352 -24.11 4.64 19.20
N SER A 353 -24.44 4.06 20.36
CA SER A 353 -23.93 4.50 21.67
C SER A 353 -22.41 4.32 21.76
N VAL A 354 -21.89 3.20 21.24
CA VAL A 354 -20.44 2.95 21.18
C VAL A 354 -19.77 3.95 20.26
N LEU A 355 -20.36 4.27 19.11
CA LEU A 355 -19.80 5.26 18.18
C LEU A 355 -19.72 6.65 18.81
N GLU A 356 -20.76 7.08 19.53
CA GLU A 356 -20.77 8.36 20.24
C GLU A 356 -19.72 8.37 21.36
N PHE A 357 -19.65 7.30 22.16
CA PHE A 357 -18.64 7.12 23.18
C PHE A 357 -17.21 7.18 22.61
N VAL A 358 -16.94 6.46 21.51
CA VAL A 358 -15.63 6.44 20.84
C VAL A 358 -15.23 7.83 20.35
N ARG A 359 -16.17 8.71 19.98
CA ARG A 359 -15.83 10.09 19.55
C ARG A 359 -15.43 10.99 20.71
N GLN A 360 -15.93 10.73 21.91
CA GLN A 360 -15.78 11.61 23.08
C GLN A 360 -14.79 11.10 24.11
N THR A 361 -14.54 9.79 24.16
CA THR A 361 -13.71 9.17 25.19
C THR A 361 -12.25 9.59 25.09
N THR A 362 -11.64 9.83 26.25
CA THR A 362 -10.21 10.10 26.41
C THR A 362 -9.43 8.89 26.95
N SER A 363 -10.11 7.77 27.21
CA SER A 363 -9.46 6.54 27.70
C SER A 363 -9.03 5.65 26.54
N GLY A 364 -7.71 5.52 26.37
CA GLY A 364 -7.12 4.59 25.41
C GLY A 364 -7.45 3.12 25.71
N TYR A 365 -7.56 2.76 26.98
CA TYR A 365 -7.93 1.40 27.42
C TYR A 365 -9.32 1.00 26.94
N LEU A 366 -10.30 1.89 27.09
CA LEU A 366 -11.67 1.63 26.63
C LEU A 366 -11.76 1.58 25.10
N LEU A 367 -10.96 2.38 24.39
CA LEU A 367 -10.86 2.29 22.92
C LEU A 367 -10.30 0.93 22.47
N GLU A 368 -9.31 0.39 23.18
CA GLU A 368 -8.82 -0.97 22.93
C GLU A 368 -9.92 -2.01 23.18
N ALA A 369 -10.69 -1.88 24.25
CA ALA A 369 -11.81 -2.78 24.55
C ALA A 369 -12.86 -2.78 23.42
N VAL A 370 -13.17 -1.63 22.81
CA VAL A 370 -14.04 -1.56 21.62
C VAL A 370 -13.47 -2.41 20.47
N THR A 371 -12.16 -2.40 20.28
CA THR A 371 -11.53 -3.15 19.17
C THR A 371 -11.55 -4.67 19.34
N ILE A 372 -11.81 -5.17 20.55
CA ILE A 372 -11.92 -6.62 20.82
C ILE A 372 -13.18 -7.19 20.15
N ASN A 373 -14.25 -6.39 20.04
CA ASN A 373 -15.49 -6.82 19.43
C ASN A 373 -15.48 -6.59 17.91
N GLN A 374 -14.79 -7.48 17.18
CA GLN A 374 -14.64 -7.40 15.73
C GLN A 374 -15.98 -7.42 14.99
N GLN A 375 -17.00 -8.12 15.48
CA GLN A 375 -18.32 -8.17 14.84
C GLN A 375 -18.98 -6.79 14.78
N ARG A 376 -18.82 -5.96 15.83
CA ARG A 376 -19.31 -4.58 15.82
C ARG A 376 -18.56 -3.71 14.83
N LEU A 377 -17.23 -3.88 14.74
CA LEU A 377 -16.39 -3.15 13.77
C LEU A 377 -16.76 -3.46 12.32
N ILE A 378 -17.11 -4.71 12.02
CA ILE A 378 -17.56 -5.12 10.68
C ILE A 378 -18.96 -4.58 10.39
N ARG A 379 -19.88 -4.61 11.36
CA ARG A 379 -21.26 -4.15 11.17
C ARG A 379 -21.36 -2.64 10.98
N LEU A 380 -20.55 -1.85 11.69
CA LEU A 380 -20.57 -0.39 11.64
C LEU A 380 -19.19 0.17 11.29
N PRO A 381 -18.85 0.28 9.98
CA PRO A 381 -17.55 0.77 9.53
C PRO A 381 -17.18 2.16 10.04
N ALA A 382 -18.17 3.01 10.34
CA ALA A 382 -17.96 4.33 10.93
C ALA A 382 -17.23 4.28 12.29
N LEU A 383 -17.29 3.15 13.03
CA LEU A 383 -16.50 2.94 14.24
C LEU A 383 -15.00 2.86 13.94
N LEU A 384 -14.61 2.24 12.82
CA LEU A 384 -13.21 2.12 12.42
C LEU A 384 -12.60 3.50 12.21
N ASP A 385 -13.29 4.37 11.49
CA ASP A 385 -12.83 5.74 11.23
C ASP A 385 -12.80 6.55 12.53
N ALA A 386 -13.83 6.43 13.38
CA ALA A 386 -13.88 7.12 14.67
C ALA A 386 -12.73 6.71 15.62
N ILE A 387 -12.36 5.43 15.66
CA ILE A 387 -11.19 4.95 16.44
C ILE A 387 -9.89 5.54 15.89
N LEU A 388 -9.74 5.58 14.56
CA LEU A 388 -8.52 6.09 13.92
C LEU A 388 -8.33 7.59 14.12
N GLU A 389 -9.42 8.34 14.09
CA GLU A 389 -9.46 9.80 14.28
C GLU A 389 -9.34 10.22 15.74
N ASN A 390 -9.75 9.38 16.71
CA ASN A 390 -9.69 9.74 18.12
C ASN A 390 -8.22 9.96 18.58
N PRO A 391 -7.90 11.14 19.18
CA PRO A 391 -6.54 11.45 19.66
C PRO A 391 -6.07 10.55 20.81
N ALA A 392 -6.99 10.04 21.65
CA ALA A 392 -6.70 9.13 22.75
C ALA A 392 -6.55 7.66 22.31
N SER A 393 -6.78 7.35 21.03
CA SER A 393 -6.65 5.97 20.54
C SER A 393 -5.19 5.51 20.58
N THR A 394 -4.97 4.37 21.23
CA THR A 394 -3.66 3.75 21.38
C THR A 394 -3.16 3.17 20.05
N PHE A 395 -1.87 2.82 20.03
CA PHE A 395 -1.27 2.13 18.90
C PHE A 395 -1.97 0.80 18.59
N GLU A 396 -2.32 0.01 19.61
CA GLU A 396 -3.00 -1.28 19.42
C GLU A 396 -4.40 -1.11 18.85
N ALA A 397 -5.18 -0.16 19.38
CA ALA A 397 -6.52 0.14 18.87
C ALA A 397 -6.47 0.59 17.40
N LYS A 398 -5.54 1.48 17.04
CA LYS A 398 -5.36 1.92 15.64
C LYS A 398 -4.89 0.79 14.73
N ARG A 399 -4.01 -0.08 15.21
CA ARG A 399 -3.54 -1.24 14.46
C ARG A 399 -4.71 -2.18 14.15
N LYS A 400 -5.48 -2.59 15.17
CA LYS A 400 -6.63 -3.50 15.01
C LYS A 400 -7.71 -2.91 14.11
N ALA A 401 -8.00 -1.61 14.25
CA ALA A 401 -8.96 -0.93 13.37
C ALA A 401 -8.48 -0.92 11.90
N ARG A 402 -7.19 -0.66 11.64
CA ARG A 402 -6.63 -0.75 10.27
C ARG A 402 -6.64 -2.17 9.73
N GLU A 403 -6.31 -3.16 10.55
CA GLU A 403 -6.32 -4.57 10.18
C GLU A 403 -7.73 -4.99 9.72
N VAL A 404 -8.76 -4.73 10.53
CA VAL A 404 -10.15 -5.02 10.15
C VAL A 404 -10.57 -4.25 8.90
N LYS A 405 -10.20 -2.96 8.78
CA LYS A 405 -10.50 -2.14 7.60
C LYS A 405 -9.88 -2.72 6.32
N THR A 406 -8.60 -3.09 6.38
CA THR A 406 -7.87 -3.63 5.23
C THR A 406 -8.37 -5.03 4.85
N GLU A 407 -8.60 -5.90 5.82
CA GLU A 407 -8.95 -7.30 5.56
C GLU A 407 -10.36 -7.49 5.01
N PHE A 408 -11.33 -6.75 5.55
CA PHE A 408 -12.74 -6.96 5.21
C PHE A 408 -13.26 -5.98 4.16
N PHE A 409 -12.70 -4.77 4.07
CA PHE A 409 -13.24 -3.76 3.17
C PHE A 409 -12.30 -3.52 1.99
N GLU A 410 -11.00 -3.32 2.22
CA GLU A 410 -10.09 -2.98 1.12
C GLU A 410 -9.73 -4.20 0.25
N LYS A 411 -9.55 -5.39 0.84
CA LYS A 411 -9.29 -6.62 0.07
C LYS A 411 -10.52 -7.10 -0.71
N GLU A 412 -11.72 -7.05 -0.13
CA GLU A 412 -12.95 -7.44 -0.85
C GLU A 412 -13.28 -6.47 -1.99
N LEU A 413 -13.24 -5.16 -1.74
CA LEU A 413 -13.43 -4.15 -2.80
C LEU A 413 -12.33 -4.21 -3.87
N GLY A 414 -11.10 -4.57 -3.47
CA GLY A 414 -10.00 -4.82 -4.39
C GLY A 414 -10.26 -6.03 -5.28
N ALA A 415 -10.66 -7.16 -4.69
CA ALA A 415 -10.98 -8.38 -5.42
C ALA A 415 -12.17 -8.18 -6.39
N GLU A 416 -13.23 -7.51 -5.95
CA GLU A 416 -14.37 -7.17 -6.81
C GLU A 416 -13.97 -6.24 -7.96
N ARG A 417 -13.10 -5.26 -7.70
CA ARG A 417 -12.57 -4.37 -8.75
C ARG A 417 -11.77 -5.15 -9.78
N VAL A 418 -10.86 -6.01 -9.34
CA VAL A 418 -10.05 -6.88 -10.21
C VAL A 418 -10.95 -7.80 -11.03
N ALA A 419 -11.95 -8.44 -10.40
CA ALA A 419 -12.89 -9.30 -11.10
C ALA A 419 -13.72 -8.54 -12.15
N ARG A 420 -14.16 -7.31 -11.84
CA ARG A 420 -14.89 -6.46 -12.79
C ARG A 420 -14.00 -6.04 -13.96
N GLU A 421 -12.75 -5.73 -13.69
CA GLU A 421 -11.76 -5.36 -14.71
C GLU A 421 -11.42 -6.56 -15.61
N GLN A 422 -11.18 -7.74 -15.04
CA GLN A 422 -10.97 -8.99 -15.78
C GLN A 422 -12.18 -9.34 -16.66
N LYS A 423 -13.39 -9.21 -16.13
CA LYS A 423 -14.62 -9.42 -16.90
C LYS A 423 -14.78 -8.42 -18.04
N ALA A 424 -14.45 -7.14 -17.81
CA ALA A 424 -14.47 -6.13 -18.86
C ALA A 424 -13.41 -6.40 -19.94
N ARG A 425 -12.23 -6.88 -19.53
CA ARG A 425 -11.15 -7.30 -20.41
C ARG A 425 -11.57 -8.50 -21.27
N ALA A 426 -12.08 -9.57 -20.66
CA ALA A 426 -12.60 -10.75 -21.36
C ALA A 426 -13.73 -10.40 -22.34
N ALA A 427 -14.65 -9.50 -21.95
CA ALA A 427 -15.72 -9.03 -22.83
C ALA A 427 -15.20 -8.24 -24.05
N LYS A 428 -14.20 -7.37 -23.87
CA LYS A 428 -13.51 -6.68 -24.98
C LYS A 428 -12.87 -7.69 -25.93
N PHE A 429 -12.22 -8.72 -25.39
CA PHE A 429 -11.58 -9.79 -26.17
C PHE A 429 -12.59 -10.61 -26.97
N ALA A 430 -13.68 -11.03 -26.33
CA ALA A 430 -14.76 -11.77 -26.99
C ALA A 430 -15.36 -10.97 -28.16
N ALA A 431 -15.57 -9.65 -27.98
CA ALA A 431 -16.11 -8.78 -29.02
C ALA A 431 -15.18 -8.59 -30.23
N VAL A 432 -13.86 -8.65 -30.02
CA VAL A 432 -12.86 -8.37 -31.08
C VAL A 432 -12.39 -9.63 -31.81
N LEU A 433 -12.32 -10.75 -31.12
CA LEU A 433 -11.59 -11.94 -31.60
C LEU A 433 -12.49 -13.06 -32.10
N ASP A 434 -13.82 -12.87 -32.06
CA ASP A 434 -14.81 -13.91 -32.35
C ASP A 434 -14.49 -15.21 -31.60
N LEU A 435 -14.02 -15.04 -30.36
CA LEU A 435 -13.68 -16.14 -29.46
C LEU A 435 -14.97 -16.74 -28.89
N PRO A 436 -15.04 -18.07 -28.72
CA PRO A 436 -16.17 -18.69 -28.05
C PRO A 436 -16.30 -18.14 -26.61
N PRO A 437 -17.54 -17.93 -26.11
CA PRO A 437 -17.73 -17.48 -24.74
C PRO A 437 -17.17 -18.53 -23.79
N MET A 438 -16.19 -18.12 -22.99
CA MET A 438 -15.55 -18.97 -21.99
C MET A 438 -15.63 -18.31 -20.60
N PRO A 439 -15.60 -19.09 -19.51
CA PRO A 439 -15.53 -18.54 -18.15
C PRO A 439 -14.30 -17.64 -17.98
N ASP A 440 -14.44 -16.54 -17.24
CA ASP A 440 -13.38 -15.55 -17.03
C ASP A 440 -12.07 -16.21 -16.52
N GLU A 441 -12.16 -17.18 -15.62
CA GLU A 441 -11.02 -17.94 -15.09
C GLU A 441 -10.32 -18.79 -16.17
N ALA A 442 -11.10 -19.41 -17.06
CA ALA A 442 -10.55 -20.21 -18.13
C ALA A 442 -9.86 -19.33 -19.18
N PHE A 443 -10.43 -18.14 -19.46
CA PHE A 443 -9.83 -17.16 -20.36
C PHE A 443 -8.47 -16.72 -19.84
N GLU A 444 -8.40 -16.34 -18.56
CA GLU A 444 -7.15 -15.87 -17.97
C GLU A 444 -6.10 -16.99 -17.94
N ALA A 445 -6.48 -18.23 -17.63
CA ALA A 445 -5.56 -19.36 -17.67
C ALA A 445 -5.00 -19.61 -19.09
N GLU A 446 -5.85 -19.55 -20.12
CA GLU A 446 -5.41 -19.67 -21.50
C GLU A 446 -4.53 -18.48 -21.94
N PHE A 447 -4.91 -17.27 -21.55
CA PHE A 447 -4.16 -16.03 -21.80
C PHE A 447 -2.73 -16.11 -21.24
N GLN A 448 -2.61 -16.47 -19.96
CA GLN A 448 -1.32 -16.63 -19.29
C GLN A 448 -0.49 -17.76 -19.92
N SER A 449 -1.11 -18.90 -20.24
CA SER A 449 -0.41 -20.03 -20.85
C SER A 449 0.18 -19.68 -22.22
N VAL A 450 -0.61 -19.03 -23.07
CA VAL A 450 -0.19 -18.62 -24.42
C VAL A 450 0.93 -17.58 -24.35
N LEU A 451 0.80 -16.59 -23.47
CA LEU A 451 1.81 -15.56 -23.30
C LEU A 451 3.10 -16.10 -22.68
N ALA A 452 3.03 -16.95 -21.65
CA ALA A 452 4.22 -17.55 -21.05
C ALA A 452 5.01 -18.39 -22.08
N GLY A 453 4.32 -19.13 -22.96
CA GLY A 453 4.96 -19.85 -24.05
C GLY A 453 5.66 -18.91 -25.03
N PHE A 454 5.03 -17.79 -25.38
CA PHE A 454 5.61 -16.80 -26.28
C PHE A 454 6.79 -16.04 -25.64
N GLU A 455 6.67 -15.61 -24.39
CA GLU A 455 7.73 -14.95 -23.63
C GLU A 455 8.96 -15.85 -23.46
N ALA A 456 8.75 -17.14 -23.19
CA ALA A 456 9.83 -18.13 -23.10
C ALA A 456 10.56 -18.31 -24.44
N GLU A 457 9.83 -18.31 -25.56
CA GLU A 457 10.44 -18.41 -26.89
C GLU A 457 11.24 -17.16 -27.26
N VAL A 458 10.75 -15.99 -26.87
CA VAL A 458 11.37 -14.70 -27.21
C VAL A 458 12.47 -14.32 -26.22
N GLY A 459 12.43 -14.85 -24.99
CA GLY A 459 13.32 -14.47 -23.90
C GLY A 459 13.06 -13.06 -23.37
N GLN A 460 11.84 -12.54 -23.53
CA GLN A 460 11.45 -11.19 -23.15
C GLN A 460 10.10 -11.20 -22.44
N THR A 461 10.00 -10.54 -21.30
CA THR A 461 8.74 -10.32 -20.57
C THR A 461 8.10 -9.01 -21.02
N PHE A 462 6.78 -8.99 -21.12
CA PHE A 462 6.03 -7.79 -21.52
C PHE A 462 5.39 -7.11 -20.31
N SER A 463 5.18 -5.80 -20.40
CA SER A 463 4.32 -5.07 -19.45
C SER A 463 2.86 -5.36 -19.76
N ASP A 464 2.03 -5.42 -18.72
CA ASP A 464 0.57 -5.50 -18.87
C ASP A 464 -0.11 -4.12 -18.77
N GLU A 465 0.68 -3.05 -18.82
CA GLU A 465 0.17 -1.69 -18.76
C GLU A 465 -0.61 -1.34 -20.02
N ALA A 466 -1.85 -0.88 -19.83
CA ALA A 466 -2.68 -0.38 -20.91
C ALA A 466 -2.13 0.97 -21.42
N PRO A 467 -2.24 1.25 -22.73
CA PRO A 467 -1.85 2.55 -23.27
C PRO A 467 -2.69 3.66 -22.63
N SER A 468 -2.10 4.86 -22.46
CA SER A 468 -2.86 6.03 -22.05
C SER A 468 -3.95 6.35 -23.09
N GLU A 469 -5.01 7.06 -22.70
CA GLU A 469 -6.07 7.44 -23.67
C GLU A 469 -5.50 8.24 -24.85
N ALA A 470 -4.54 9.14 -24.58
CA ALA A 470 -3.87 9.91 -25.61
C ALA A 470 -3.04 9.04 -26.57
N ASP A 471 -2.31 8.05 -26.04
CA ASP A 471 -1.53 7.12 -26.85
C ASP A 471 -2.42 6.19 -27.67
N ALA A 472 -3.52 5.71 -27.09
CA ALA A 472 -4.48 4.86 -27.78
C ALA A 472 -5.18 5.61 -28.92
N ASP A 473 -5.55 6.87 -28.72
CA ASP A 473 -6.14 7.70 -29.77
C ASP A 473 -5.13 8.03 -30.87
N ALA A 474 -3.87 8.29 -30.51
CA ALA A 474 -2.79 8.52 -31.47
C ALA A 474 -2.49 7.25 -32.31
N ASP A 475 -2.41 6.09 -31.67
CA ASP A 475 -2.23 4.79 -32.34
C ASP A 475 -3.40 4.49 -33.27
N PHE A 476 -4.63 4.76 -32.83
CA PHE A 476 -5.84 4.59 -33.66
C PHE A 476 -5.81 5.49 -34.91
N GLU A 477 -5.47 6.77 -34.75
CA GLU A 477 -5.35 7.70 -35.88
C GLU A 477 -4.22 7.27 -36.85
N ALA A 478 -3.09 6.80 -36.32
CA ALA A 478 -2.00 6.29 -37.13
C ALA A 478 -2.43 5.07 -37.96
N MET A 479 -3.18 4.14 -37.36
CA MET A 479 -3.74 2.99 -38.07
C MET A 479 -4.72 3.40 -39.17
N LEU A 480 -5.63 4.35 -38.89
CA LEU A 480 -6.59 4.84 -39.88
C LEU A 480 -5.91 5.59 -41.03
N ALA A 481 -4.91 6.42 -40.73
CA ALA A 481 -4.13 7.14 -41.73
C ALA A 481 -3.38 6.16 -42.66
N ALA A 482 -2.82 5.08 -42.10
CA ALA A 482 -2.18 4.02 -42.87
C ALA A 482 -3.18 3.37 -43.85
N VAL A 483 -4.37 2.98 -43.37
CA VAL A 483 -5.42 2.40 -44.23
C VAL A 483 -5.84 3.37 -45.33
N LYS A 484 -6.06 4.64 -45.00
CA LYS A 484 -6.46 5.66 -45.98
C LYS A 484 -5.41 5.87 -47.06
N SER A 485 -4.12 5.84 -46.70
CA SER A 485 -3.02 6.03 -47.65
C SER A 485 -2.83 4.83 -48.59
N GLU A 486 -3.04 3.61 -48.10
CA GLU A 486 -2.77 2.39 -48.86
C GLU A 486 -4.00 1.83 -49.59
N GLU A 487 -5.17 1.84 -48.95
CA GLU A 487 -6.42 1.28 -49.51
C GLU A 487 -7.27 2.36 -50.18
N GLY A 488 -6.99 3.65 -49.94
CA GLY A 488 -7.78 4.77 -50.47
C GLY A 488 -9.17 4.90 -49.85
N ILE A 489 -9.46 4.12 -48.80
CA ILE A 489 -10.76 4.05 -48.13
C ILE A 489 -10.69 4.84 -46.82
N ASP A 490 -11.59 5.80 -46.65
CA ASP A 490 -11.79 6.47 -45.37
C ASP A 490 -12.82 5.68 -44.55
N LEU A 491 -12.33 4.87 -43.61
CA LEU A 491 -13.16 3.99 -42.79
C LEU A 491 -14.22 4.77 -42.00
N ARG A 492 -13.96 6.02 -41.60
CA ARG A 492 -14.92 6.86 -40.84
C ARG A 492 -16.09 7.32 -41.69
N GLN A 493 -15.85 7.58 -42.97
CA GLN A 493 -16.85 8.15 -43.89
C GLN A 493 -17.62 7.06 -44.65
N SER A 494 -17.14 5.82 -44.63
CA SER A 494 -17.80 4.71 -45.29
C SER A 494 -19.09 4.29 -44.56
N SER A 495 -20.19 4.13 -45.30
CA SER A 495 -21.49 3.70 -44.76
C SER A 495 -21.70 2.18 -44.78
N ASP A 496 -20.78 1.43 -45.40
CA ASP A 496 -20.83 -0.02 -45.56
C ASP A 496 -20.75 -0.74 -44.19
N PRO A 497 -21.63 -1.72 -43.88
CA PRO A 497 -21.55 -2.50 -42.65
C PRO A 497 -20.18 -3.17 -42.43
N ALA A 498 -19.53 -3.70 -43.48
CA ALA A 498 -18.26 -4.42 -43.33
C ALA A 498 -17.10 -3.49 -42.92
N THR A 499 -17.10 -2.25 -43.40
CA THR A 499 -16.08 -1.26 -43.04
C THR A 499 -16.29 -0.69 -41.64
N LYS A 500 -17.54 -0.59 -41.18
CA LYS A 500 -17.85 -0.23 -39.78
C LYS A 500 -17.38 -1.28 -38.79
N GLU A 501 -17.55 -2.55 -39.12
CA GLU A 501 -17.02 -3.66 -38.32
C GLU A 501 -15.49 -3.60 -38.24
N ARG A 502 -14.82 -3.41 -39.39
CA ARG A 502 -13.36 -3.19 -39.42
C ARG A 502 -12.95 -1.99 -38.55
N LEU A 503 -13.65 -0.86 -38.63
CA LEU A 503 -13.37 0.32 -37.80
C LEU A 503 -13.48 0.03 -36.29
N SER A 504 -14.50 -0.74 -35.89
CA SER A 504 -14.67 -1.17 -34.49
C SER A 504 -13.49 -2.03 -34.01
N ILE A 505 -12.99 -2.94 -34.87
CA ILE A 505 -11.82 -3.77 -34.56
C ILE A 505 -10.58 -2.88 -34.39
N TYR A 506 -10.36 -1.91 -35.28
CA TYR A 506 -9.25 -0.95 -35.15
C TYR A 506 -9.31 -0.18 -33.82
N GLN A 507 -10.50 0.31 -33.44
CA GLN A 507 -10.68 1.08 -32.21
C GLN A 507 -10.39 0.22 -30.97
N ALA A 508 -10.80 -1.05 -31.00
CA ALA A 508 -10.59 -1.94 -29.89
C ALA A 508 -9.12 -2.37 -29.77
N LEU A 509 -8.44 -2.69 -30.87
CA LEU A 509 -7.01 -3.05 -30.87
C LEU A 509 -6.10 -1.90 -30.42
N ALA A 510 -6.44 -0.65 -30.74
CA ALA A 510 -5.67 0.52 -30.30
C ALA A 510 -5.71 0.74 -28.78
N ARG A 511 -6.78 0.33 -28.12
CA ARG A 511 -6.94 0.44 -26.65
C ARG A 511 -6.38 -0.76 -25.88
N MET A 512 -5.85 -1.75 -26.59
CA MET A 512 -5.30 -2.97 -25.99
C MET A 512 -3.83 -2.81 -25.60
N SER A 513 -3.42 -3.50 -24.54
CA SER A 513 -2.01 -3.61 -24.15
C SER A 513 -1.18 -4.40 -25.19
N VAL A 514 0.14 -4.37 -25.09
CA VAL A 514 1.00 -5.14 -26.00
C VAL A 514 0.78 -6.64 -25.84
N LYS A 515 0.66 -7.14 -24.59
CA LYS A 515 0.32 -8.54 -24.29
C LYS A 515 -1.00 -8.95 -24.94
N GLU A 516 -1.98 -8.07 -24.80
CA GLU A 516 -3.30 -8.24 -25.38
C GLU A 516 -3.27 -8.34 -26.90
N ARG A 517 -2.52 -7.46 -27.56
CA ARG A 517 -2.33 -7.52 -29.01
C ARG A 517 -1.57 -8.77 -29.47
N ILE A 518 -0.59 -9.26 -28.69
CA ILE A 518 0.09 -10.53 -28.97
C ILE A 518 -0.88 -11.70 -28.88
N PHE A 519 -1.70 -11.77 -27.84
CA PHE A 519 -2.73 -12.80 -27.70
C PHE A 519 -3.75 -12.73 -28.85
N ALA A 520 -4.21 -11.51 -29.17
CA ALA A 520 -5.09 -11.25 -30.31
C ALA A 520 -4.47 -11.70 -31.65
N ALA A 521 -3.18 -11.50 -31.85
CA ALA A 521 -2.46 -11.97 -33.03
C ALA A 521 -2.41 -13.51 -33.14
N LEU A 522 -2.24 -14.21 -32.00
CA LEU A 522 -2.12 -15.67 -31.95
C LEU A 522 -3.46 -16.41 -32.05
N LYS A 523 -4.55 -15.81 -31.57
CA LYS A 523 -5.88 -16.46 -31.50
C LYS A 523 -6.92 -15.85 -32.44
N GLY A 524 -6.70 -14.61 -32.88
CA GLY A 524 -7.67 -13.84 -33.65
C GLY A 524 -7.96 -14.38 -35.05
N GLY A 525 -9.11 -13.95 -35.56
CA GLY A 525 -9.58 -14.21 -36.91
C GLY A 525 -8.77 -13.50 -38.00
N ARG A 526 -9.20 -13.65 -39.25
CA ARG A 526 -8.51 -13.11 -40.43
C ARG A 526 -8.36 -11.59 -40.38
N ASP A 527 -9.41 -10.86 -39.98
CA ASP A 527 -9.40 -9.39 -39.98
C ASP A 527 -8.45 -8.84 -38.93
N VAL A 528 -8.45 -9.42 -37.72
CA VAL A 528 -7.50 -9.05 -36.66
C VAL A 528 -6.06 -9.27 -37.10
N ARG A 529 -5.75 -10.41 -37.74
CA ARG A 529 -4.41 -10.68 -38.28
C ARG A 529 -4.00 -9.69 -39.39
N ALA A 530 -4.92 -9.36 -40.28
CA ALA A 530 -4.68 -8.40 -41.36
C ALA A 530 -4.34 -7.00 -40.84
N ILE A 531 -4.87 -6.63 -39.67
CA ILE A 531 -4.57 -5.37 -38.99
C ILE A 531 -3.22 -5.46 -38.26
N LEU A 532 -3.06 -6.46 -37.39
CA LEU A 532 -1.91 -6.60 -36.48
C LEU A 532 -0.58 -6.92 -37.19
N ILE A 533 -0.60 -7.40 -38.43
CA ILE A 533 0.63 -7.65 -39.19
C ILE A 533 1.43 -6.37 -39.47
N ARG A 534 0.77 -5.20 -39.45
CA ARG A 534 1.36 -3.87 -39.64
C ARG A 534 1.57 -3.10 -38.34
N ASP A 535 1.43 -3.76 -37.20
CA ASP A 535 1.58 -3.14 -35.89
C ASP A 535 2.96 -2.49 -35.72
N SER A 536 3.02 -1.36 -35.01
CA SER A 536 4.26 -0.64 -34.71
C SER A 536 5.23 -1.51 -33.90
N ASN A 537 4.70 -2.41 -33.06
CA ASN A 537 5.48 -3.35 -32.29
C ASN A 537 5.82 -4.61 -33.12
N ARG A 538 7.13 -4.82 -33.32
CA ARG A 538 7.70 -6.01 -33.96
C ARG A 538 7.16 -7.32 -33.39
N MET A 539 6.97 -7.41 -32.08
CA MET A 539 6.56 -8.65 -31.44
C MET A 539 5.13 -9.04 -31.78
N VAL A 540 4.23 -8.07 -31.88
CA VAL A 540 2.84 -8.26 -32.30
C VAL A 540 2.80 -8.74 -33.76
N SER A 541 3.49 -8.05 -34.67
CA SER A 541 3.56 -8.46 -36.08
C SER A 541 4.17 -9.86 -36.28
N THR A 542 5.18 -10.22 -35.47
CA THR A 542 5.79 -11.55 -35.46
C THR A 542 4.83 -12.64 -34.97
N ALA A 543 4.02 -12.33 -33.95
CA ALA A 543 3.04 -13.26 -33.40
C ALA A 543 1.95 -13.64 -34.43
N VAL A 544 1.56 -12.71 -35.31
CA VAL A 544 0.56 -12.99 -36.37
C VAL A 544 0.99 -14.14 -37.27
N VAL A 545 2.26 -14.19 -37.68
CA VAL A 545 2.78 -15.26 -38.56
C VAL A 545 2.92 -16.60 -37.85
N LYS A 546 2.98 -16.60 -36.51
CA LYS A 546 2.98 -17.81 -35.69
C LYS A 546 1.58 -18.34 -35.38
N ASN A 547 0.53 -17.64 -35.82
CA ASN A 547 -0.85 -18.08 -35.60
C ASN A 547 -1.10 -19.43 -36.30
N PRO A 548 -1.63 -20.46 -35.60
CA PRO A 548 -1.85 -21.79 -36.18
C PRO A 548 -2.90 -21.82 -37.30
N ARG A 549 -3.73 -20.78 -37.42
CA ARG A 549 -4.81 -20.66 -38.43
C ARG A 549 -4.42 -19.81 -39.64
N ILE A 550 -3.16 -19.44 -39.79
CA ILE A 550 -2.71 -18.64 -40.94
C ILE A 550 -2.67 -19.48 -42.22
N SER A 551 -3.28 -18.97 -43.29
CA SER A 551 -3.32 -19.65 -44.59
C SER A 551 -2.16 -19.23 -45.52
N GLU A 552 -1.82 -20.07 -46.50
CA GLU A 552 -0.78 -19.73 -47.49
C GLU A 552 -1.13 -18.47 -48.32
N ALA A 553 -2.41 -18.26 -48.62
CA ALA A 553 -2.87 -17.07 -49.33
C ALA A 553 -2.64 -15.79 -48.52
N GLU A 554 -2.80 -15.86 -47.19
CA GLU A 554 -2.45 -14.74 -46.29
C GLU A 554 -0.94 -14.50 -46.31
N ILE A 555 -0.12 -15.55 -46.23
CA ILE A 555 1.35 -15.42 -46.29
C ILE A 555 1.82 -14.80 -47.62
N GLU A 556 1.20 -15.17 -48.75
CA GLU A 556 1.50 -14.56 -50.05
C GLU A 556 1.20 -13.06 -50.06
N ALA A 557 0.05 -12.66 -49.51
CA ALA A 557 -0.33 -11.26 -49.37
C ALA A 557 0.65 -10.51 -48.48
N ILE A 558 1.02 -11.09 -47.33
CA ILE A 558 1.97 -10.53 -46.35
C ILE A 558 3.35 -10.31 -46.98
N ALA A 559 3.86 -11.29 -47.73
CA ALA A 559 5.17 -11.19 -48.40
C ALA A 559 5.23 -10.04 -49.43
N ASN A 560 4.09 -9.65 -49.99
CA ASN A 560 3.98 -8.56 -50.96
C ASN A 560 3.89 -7.16 -50.31
N ILE A 561 3.66 -7.06 -48.99
CA ILE A 561 3.57 -5.79 -48.28
C ILE A 561 4.95 -5.14 -48.18
N LYS A 562 5.10 -3.92 -48.71
CA LYS A 562 6.39 -3.19 -48.73
C LYS A 562 6.78 -2.60 -47.38
N GLY A 563 5.80 -2.28 -46.52
CA GLY A 563 5.99 -1.60 -45.23
C GLY A 563 6.15 -2.52 -44.02
N ILE A 564 6.26 -3.83 -44.23
CA ILE A 564 6.27 -4.81 -43.13
C ILE A 564 7.61 -4.86 -42.38
N ASN A 565 7.61 -5.44 -41.17
CA ASN A 565 8.83 -5.68 -40.39
C ASN A 565 9.70 -6.78 -41.02
N GLU A 566 11.03 -6.61 -40.99
CA GLU A 566 12.00 -7.59 -41.52
C GLU A 566 11.87 -8.96 -40.83
N ASP A 567 11.60 -8.98 -39.52
CA ASP A 567 11.53 -10.23 -38.75
C ASP A 567 10.39 -11.14 -39.20
N VAL A 568 9.28 -10.55 -39.63
CA VAL A 568 8.15 -11.27 -40.23
C VAL A 568 8.60 -11.98 -41.52
N LEU A 569 9.27 -11.24 -42.43
CA LEU A 569 9.78 -11.80 -43.68
C LEU A 569 10.83 -12.88 -43.43
N ARG A 570 11.64 -12.74 -42.38
CA ARG A 570 12.62 -13.75 -41.96
C ARG A 570 11.94 -15.06 -41.56
N ILE A 571 10.91 -15.00 -40.72
CA ILE A 571 10.15 -16.19 -40.30
C ILE A 571 9.51 -16.87 -41.51
N ILE A 572 8.94 -16.07 -42.42
CA ILE A 572 8.36 -16.62 -43.66
C ILE A 572 9.43 -17.33 -44.50
N ALA A 573 10.60 -16.71 -44.67
CA ALA A 573 11.71 -17.26 -45.44
C ALA A 573 12.35 -18.51 -44.82
N MET A 574 12.27 -18.69 -43.49
CA MET A 574 12.77 -19.89 -42.81
C MET A 574 11.84 -21.09 -42.97
N ASN A 575 10.55 -20.87 -43.23
CA ASN A 575 9.58 -21.94 -43.38
C ASN A 575 9.63 -22.55 -44.80
N ARG A 576 10.16 -23.78 -44.89
CA ARG A 576 10.32 -24.48 -46.18
C ARG A 576 9.00 -24.76 -46.89
N ALA A 577 7.90 -24.95 -46.16
CA ALA A 577 6.58 -25.19 -46.76
C ALA A 577 6.13 -23.96 -47.55
N TRP A 578 6.22 -22.77 -46.96
CA TRP A 578 5.82 -21.52 -47.63
C TRP A 578 6.76 -21.15 -48.78
N VAL A 579 8.07 -21.30 -48.63
CA VAL A 579 9.05 -21.01 -49.70
C VAL A 579 9.02 -22.08 -50.81
N SER A 580 8.31 -23.19 -50.63
CA SER A 580 8.05 -24.12 -51.74
C SER A 580 7.12 -23.50 -52.78
N ASN A 581 6.18 -22.65 -52.34
CA ASN A 581 5.27 -21.91 -53.19
C ASN A 581 6.03 -20.79 -53.93
N TYR A 582 5.94 -20.81 -55.26
CA TYR A 582 6.66 -19.87 -56.13
C TYR A 582 6.23 -18.42 -55.88
N ALA A 583 4.94 -18.16 -55.66
CA ALA A 583 4.43 -16.79 -55.48
C ALA A 583 4.98 -16.15 -54.21
N ILE A 584 4.98 -16.89 -53.10
CA ILE A 584 5.55 -16.46 -51.82
C ILE A 584 7.05 -16.18 -51.97
N MET A 585 7.80 -17.13 -52.51
CA MET A 585 9.24 -16.97 -52.75
C MET A 585 9.56 -15.75 -53.63
N HIS A 586 8.82 -15.59 -54.73
CA HIS A 586 8.98 -14.47 -55.66
C HIS A 586 8.70 -13.13 -54.96
N ASN A 587 7.64 -13.04 -54.17
CA ASN A 587 7.30 -11.83 -53.41
C ASN A 587 8.36 -11.49 -52.36
N LEU A 588 8.91 -12.50 -51.67
CA LEU A 588 10.02 -12.32 -50.72
C LEU A 588 11.27 -11.70 -51.39
N VAL A 589 11.69 -12.23 -52.55
CA VAL A 589 12.89 -11.73 -53.26
C VAL A 589 12.67 -10.31 -53.79
N ARG A 590 11.44 -9.95 -54.14
CA ARG A 590 11.08 -8.62 -54.62
C ARG A 590 10.99 -7.58 -53.50
N ASN A 591 10.80 -8.01 -52.26
CA ASN A 591 10.60 -7.13 -51.12
C ASN A 591 11.93 -6.51 -50.65
N ALA A 592 11.96 -5.18 -50.52
CA ALA A 592 13.14 -4.42 -50.11
C ALA A 592 13.64 -4.78 -48.70
N ARG A 593 12.71 -5.17 -47.83
CA ARG A 593 12.96 -5.48 -46.41
C ARG A 593 13.23 -6.95 -46.16
N CYS A 594 13.25 -7.79 -47.19
CA CYS A 594 13.63 -9.18 -47.03
C CYS A 594 15.14 -9.26 -46.76
N PRO A 595 15.60 -10.00 -45.72
CA PRO A 595 17.02 -10.12 -45.44
C PRO A 595 17.78 -10.65 -46.65
N LEU A 596 18.90 -10.00 -46.99
CA LEU A 596 19.65 -10.24 -48.22
C LEU A 596 20.07 -11.72 -48.38
N ASN A 597 20.41 -12.37 -47.26
CA ASN A 597 20.84 -13.78 -47.24
C ASN A 597 19.79 -14.71 -47.86
N PHE A 598 18.51 -14.56 -47.49
CA PHE A 598 17.43 -15.37 -48.04
C PHE A 598 17.14 -15.02 -49.50
N SER A 599 17.12 -13.72 -49.82
CA SER A 599 16.92 -13.25 -51.20
C SER A 599 17.96 -13.83 -52.17
N MET A 600 19.22 -13.88 -51.76
CA MET A 600 20.33 -14.45 -52.54
C MET A 600 20.24 -15.97 -52.67
N GLN A 601 19.68 -16.68 -51.70
CA GLN A 601 19.43 -18.12 -51.82
C GLN A 601 18.31 -18.42 -52.82
N PHE A 602 17.25 -17.61 -52.82
CA PHE A 602 16.06 -17.85 -53.63
C PHE A 602 16.18 -17.37 -55.07
N ILE A 603 17.08 -16.42 -55.37
CA ILE A 603 17.25 -15.85 -56.73
C ILE A 603 17.50 -16.90 -57.82
N ASN A 604 18.18 -18.01 -57.48
CA ASN A 604 18.48 -19.09 -58.42
C ASN A 604 17.23 -19.87 -58.86
N ARG A 605 16.17 -19.87 -58.03
CA ARG A 605 14.91 -20.57 -58.26
C ARG A 605 13.89 -19.73 -59.05
N LEU A 606 14.19 -18.45 -59.32
CA LEU A 606 13.31 -17.56 -60.09
C LEU A 606 13.24 -17.95 -61.57
N GLN A 607 12.06 -17.76 -62.16
CA GLN A 607 11.85 -17.90 -63.60
C GLN A 607 12.58 -16.78 -64.37
N SER A 608 12.98 -17.07 -65.61
CA SER A 608 13.77 -16.13 -66.43
C SER A 608 13.06 -14.79 -66.67
N ARG A 609 11.73 -14.79 -66.83
CA ARG A 609 10.93 -13.56 -66.99
C ARG A 609 11.02 -12.66 -65.75
N ASP A 610 10.82 -13.25 -64.58
CA ASP A 610 10.77 -12.51 -63.32
C ASP A 610 12.17 -12.05 -62.89
N LEU A 611 13.21 -12.82 -63.23
CA LEU A 611 14.60 -12.43 -63.06
C LEU A 611 14.94 -11.16 -63.86
N VAL A 612 14.45 -11.05 -65.11
CA VAL A 612 14.60 -9.84 -65.93
C VAL A 612 13.81 -8.65 -65.35
N ASN A 613 12.66 -8.90 -64.72
CA ASN A 613 11.92 -7.85 -64.03
C ASN A 613 12.65 -7.37 -62.76
N LEU A 614 13.32 -8.30 -62.07
CA LEU A 614 14.10 -8.01 -60.88
C LEU A 614 15.27 -7.06 -61.18
N THR A 615 15.94 -7.21 -62.33
CA THR A 615 17.05 -6.32 -62.71
C THR A 615 16.63 -4.87 -62.97
N LYS A 616 15.36 -4.66 -63.35
CA LYS A 616 14.80 -3.31 -63.58
C LYS A 616 14.29 -2.66 -62.30
N SER A 617 14.08 -3.42 -61.23
CA SER A 617 13.48 -2.90 -60.00
C SER A 617 14.48 -2.06 -59.19
N LYS A 618 14.14 -0.80 -58.93
CA LYS A 618 14.90 0.09 -58.03
C LYS A 618 14.61 -0.18 -56.54
N SER A 619 13.54 -0.91 -56.22
CA SER A 619 13.11 -1.13 -54.84
C SER A 619 13.93 -2.18 -54.09
N ILE A 620 14.77 -2.96 -54.78
CA ILE A 620 15.55 -4.05 -54.17
C ILE A 620 17.01 -3.62 -53.92
N PRO A 621 17.71 -4.27 -52.96
CA PRO A 621 19.14 -4.03 -52.72
C PRO A 621 20.00 -4.18 -53.99
N ASP A 622 20.96 -3.28 -54.18
CA ASP A 622 21.80 -3.25 -55.39
C ASP A 622 22.62 -4.54 -55.58
N ALA A 623 23.08 -5.16 -54.49
CA ALA A 623 23.78 -6.45 -54.53
C ALA A 623 22.91 -7.55 -55.17
N LEU A 624 21.62 -7.61 -54.82
CA LEU A 624 20.66 -8.55 -55.39
C LEU A 624 20.40 -8.25 -56.87
N ARG A 625 20.29 -6.97 -57.23
CA ARG A 625 20.12 -6.53 -58.62
C ARG A 625 21.32 -6.91 -59.50
N GLN A 626 22.54 -6.74 -59.00
CA GLN A 626 23.76 -7.16 -59.68
C GLN A 626 23.85 -8.68 -59.85
N ALA A 627 23.49 -9.44 -58.80
CA ALA A 627 23.43 -10.89 -58.87
C ALA A 627 22.41 -11.38 -59.92
N ALA A 628 21.24 -10.74 -59.98
CA ALA A 628 20.22 -11.01 -61.00
C ALA A 628 20.77 -10.74 -62.42
N ASN A 629 21.44 -9.62 -62.65
CA ASN A 629 22.04 -9.28 -63.94
C ASN A 629 23.06 -10.33 -64.41
N ARG A 630 23.93 -10.79 -63.50
CA ARG A 630 24.91 -11.87 -63.80
C ARG A 630 24.21 -13.18 -64.16
N LEU A 631 23.15 -13.55 -63.43
CA LEU A 631 22.38 -14.76 -63.71
C LEU A 631 21.62 -14.69 -65.05
N VAL A 632 21.04 -13.53 -65.39
CA VAL A 632 20.39 -13.32 -66.69
C VAL A 632 21.40 -13.47 -67.83
N ALA A 633 22.58 -12.85 -67.72
CA ALA A 633 23.64 -12.97 -68.72
C ALA A 633 24.07 -14.44 -68.90
N LYS A 634 24.36 -15.13 -67.80
CA LYS A 634 24.72 -16.55 -67.81
C LYS A 634 23.66 -17.43 -68.47
N ARG A 635 22.37 -17.23 -68.15
CA ARG A 635 21.26 -18.00 -68.75
C ARG A 635 21.04 -17.68 -70.24
N ARG A 636 21.39 -16.47 -70.70
CA ARG A 636 21.37 -16.12 -72.13
C ARG A 636 22.50 -16.81 -72.89
N GLU A 637 23.68 -16.94 -72.28
CA GLU A 637 24.84 -17.63 -72.87
C GLU A 637 24.68 -19.15 -72.93
N THR A 638 23.92 -19.76 -72.01
CA THR A 638 23.66 -21.22 -72.00
C THR A 638 22.36 -21.64 -72.69
N GLY A 639 21.50 -20.68 -73.05
CA GLY A 639 20.18 -20.91 -73.66
C GLY A 639 20.07 -20.47 -75.12
N GLY A 640 21.20 -20.15 -75.76
CA GLY A 640 21.35 -20.14 -77.22
C GLY A 640 22.11 -21.39 -77.65
#